data_AF-A0A1A9WML4-F1
#
_entry.id   AF-A0A1A9WML4-F1
#
_cell.length_a   1.000
_cell.length_b   1.000
_cell.length_c   1.000
_cell.angle_alpha   90.00
_cell.angle_beta   90.00
_cell.angle_gamma   90.00
#
_symmetry.space_group_name_H-M   'P 1'
#
loop_
_entity.id
_entity.type
_entity.pdbx_description
1 polymer ?
#
loop_
_entity_poly.entity_id
_entity_poly.type
_entity_poly.pdbx_seq_one_letter_code
_entity_poly.pdbx_strand_id
1 'polypeptide(L)'
;MSSNKDENLNGKEEDFVMEEDEEDDDEMPCSEMNPDNQDMQIDVEGHVPSDPDWRGISRLLQKVFLNAHINLEEMAEIIIKQNFIGSVIRQYKSDRNTGTSELDTAKVVCDNPLEYYRTIFGITTVLNINDKDDVANKICLQQFRAFLIEKAEKYTNNIAFKYFCDALNNETRPIGYLINERFLNIPPKISIPLLENLQQEITVAKEKNYKFNFVYFLMIIKMYRKEANDHESKQDFYVNAEEELIVQKAIDSFEYSVVGESDTDNPGECLGDLIPYLIIIIIMGIDKLIPCSVKLSQVIQKSGCDVLCVIDRQIPKELVEQFNDIRSYDKAFDSMVSCFKSPKLNMPVVYSPLPELTDYHDVRCYQNAAAKSVQRAIKAGFKAPLLLVPESDKFAHAELCTVLGALSELYVPIQYREDVPEKSQRISNLSVMISSPKAEEILKDALLLESGRFVARDIGVGDPERMAPPRIEEYVTKIFKNLKVDVISDINTITKEYPLFAAVNRAANQIERHRGRIIFVEYKPPQPARKTLMLVGKGVTYDTGGADIKAGGIMAGMSRDKCGAAAVAGFLQIVNEQKPSDIHVIGALCLVRNSVGEDCYVSDEIITSRAGVRVRVGNTDAEGRMCMADALCRMKEMAVSQNLPDPHLFTVATLTGHAILAAGSGYSIVIDNSVAHCTGHARKLQEIGQKFGDPIEVSVLRQDDFDFNAGKAIGEDVVQCNNLGSARTPRGHHVPAAFLIQSTGLNEHGLESPKPLKYTHLDIAASAGSVPEMPTAAPIIALAKAHLN
;
A
#
# COMPACT_ATOMS: atom_id res chain seq x y z
N MET A 1 17.24 -73.93 -15.66
CA MET A 1 17.09 -75.16 -16.48
C MET A 1 16.59 -74.74 -17.85
N SER A 2 17.33 -75.14 -18.89
CA SER A 2 17.07 -75.00 -20.34
C SER A 2 16.95 -73.58 -20.92
N SER A 3 17.94 -73.02 -21.65
CA SER A 3 18.53 -73.41 -22.95
C SER A 3 17.51 -73.27 -24.09
N ASN A 4 17.75 -72.69 -25.28
CA ASN A 4 18.94 -72.51 -26.14
C ASN A 4 18.54 -71.52 -27.26
N LYS A 5 19.41 -70.59 -27.68
CA LYS A 5 20.26 -70.59 -28.91
C LYS A 5 19.53 -70.46 -30.26
N ASP A 6 19.93 -69.45 -31.05
CA ASP A 6 20.67 -69.55 -32.33
C ASP A 6 20.87 -68.10 -32.87
N GLU A 7 22.09 -67.54 -32.90
CA GLU A 7 23.16 -67.67 -33.91
C GLU A 7 22.76 -67.10 -35.29
N ASN A 8 23.24 -65.91 -35.64
CA ASN A 8 24.48 -65.57 -36.37
C ASN A 8 24.27 -65.48 -37.88
N LEU A 9 24.70 -64.37 -38.50
CA LEU A 9 25.28 -64.39 -39.84
C LEU A 9 26.34 -63.27 -39.98
N ASN A 10 27.58 -63.75 -40.05
CA ASN A 10 28.85 -63.06 -40.34
C ASN A 10 28.87 -62.39 -41.71
N GLY A 11 29.75 -61.38 -41.86
CA GLY A 11 30.07 -60.82 -43.18
C GLY A 11 31.24 -59.82 -43.25
N LYS A 12 32.42 -60.21 -42.76
CA LYS A 12 33.79 -59.90 -43.25
C LYS A 12 34.26 -58.45 -43.51
N GLU A 13 35.32 -58.13 -42.76
CA GLU A 13 36.39 -57.15 -42.99
C GLU A 13 37.23 -57.43 -44.26
N GLU A 14 37.80 -56.37 -44.85
CA GLU A 14 39.23 -56.26 -45.22
C GLU A 14 39.56 -54.80 -45.66
N ASP A 15 40.23 -54.09 -44.75
CA ASP A 15 41.34 -53.12 -44.82
C ASP A 15 41.66 -52.30 -46.08
N PHE A 16 41.89 -50.98 -45.86
CA PHE A 16 43.09 -50.26 -46.33
C PHE A 16 43.37 -48.98 -45.49
N VAL A 17 44.39 -49.11 -44.63
CA VAL A 17 45.37 -48.19 -44.00
C VAL A 17 45.69 -46.88 -44.78
N MET A 18 46.18 -45.72 -44.29
CA MET A 18 46.90 -45.19 -43.11
C MET A 18 46.66 -43.65 -43.05
N GLU A 19 46.66 -43.02 -41.87
CA GLU A 19 47.74 -42.10 -41.39
C GLU A 19 47.31 -41.42 -40.09
N GLU A 20 48.17 -41.58 -39.08
CA GLU A 20 48.13 -41.00 -37.75
C GLU A 20 48.54 -39.52 -37.81
N ASP A 21 47.84 -38.64 -37.09
CA ASP A 21 48.42 -37.45 -36.49
C ASP A 21 47.81 -37.29 -35.09
N GLU A 22 48.71 -37.12 -34.12
CA GLU A 22 48.53 -37.21 -32.68
C GLU A 22 47.58 -36.12 -32.11
N GLU A 23 46.60 -36.53 -31.29
CA GLU A 23 45.93 -35.65 -30.34
C GLU A 23 46.84 -35.52 -29.10
N ASP A 24 47.52 -34.39 -28.97
CA ASP A 24 48.10 -33.97 -27.70
C ASP A 24 46.98 -33.45 -26.78
N ASP A 25 46.75 -34.19 -25.70
CA ASP A 25 45.98 -33.79 -24.51
C ASP A 25 46.62 -32.55 -23.86
N ASP A 26 46.06 -31.35 -24.10
CA ASP A 26 46.30 -30.20 -23.21
C ASP A 26 45.26 -30.23 -22.07
N GLU A 27 45.54 -31.07 -21.07
CA GLU A 27 44.98 -30.94 -19.72
C GLU A 27 45.26 -29.52 -19.18
N MET A 28 44.22 -28.68 -19.12
CA MET A 28 44.27 -27.42 -18.36
C MET A 28 44.27 -27.74 -16.86
N PRO A 29 45.27 -27.28 -16.08
CA PRO A 29 45.44 -27.71 -14.71
C PRO A 29 44.37 -27.12 -13.78
N CYS A 30 43.80 -27.99 -12.95
CA CYS A 30 43.13 -27.63 -11.70
C CYS A 30 44.04 -26.71 -10.88
N SER A 31 43.77 -25.40 -10.92
CA SER A 31 44.36 -24.46 -9.98
C SER A 31 43.50 -24.44 -8.70
N GLU A 32 44.14 -24.90 -7.63
CA GLU A 32 43.73 -24.71 -6.25
C GLU A 32 43.32 -23.24 -6.03
N MET A 33 42.22 -23.03 -5.30
CA MET A 33 41.81 -21.71 -4.82
C MET A 33 42.93 -21.08 -3.99
N ASN A 34 43.70 -20.19 -4.60
CA ASN A 34 44.56 -19.24 -3.90
C ASN A 34 43.65 -18.19 -3.21
N PRO A 35 43.82 -17.91 -1.90
CA PRO A 35 43.00 -16.96 -1.17
C PRO A 35 43.51 -15.51 -1.31
N ASP A 36 43.85 -15.10 -2.54
CA ASP A 36 44.17 -13.71 -2.87
C ASP A 36 43.10 -13.16 -3.82
N ASN A 37 42.17 -12.39 -3.25
CA ASN A 37 41.29 -11.48 -3.98
C ASN A 37 42.17 -10.47 -4.75
N GLN A 38 42.47 -10.76 -6.02
CA GLN A 38 42.82 -9.70 -6.95
C GLN A 38 41.53 -9.04 -7.42
N ASP A 39 41.17 -7.93 -6.78
CA ASP A 39 40.18 -6.99 -7.28
C ASP A 39 40.63 -6.51 -8.68
N MET A 40 40.17 -7.16 -9.74
CA MET A 40 40.33 -6.66 -11.10
C MET A 40 39.47 -5.41 -11.24
N GLN A 41 40.11 -4.24 -11.18
CA GLN A 41 39.46 -2.95 -11.38
C GLN A 41 39.15 -2.80 -12.88
N ILE A 42 37.91 -3.07 -13.27
CA ILE A 42 37.42 -2.92 -14.64
C ILE A 42 36.60 -1.63 -14.71
N ASP A 43 37.02 -0.69 -15.57
CA ASP A 43 36.22 0.48 -15.89
C ASP A 43 35.08 0.07 -16.84
N VAL A 44 33.85 0.35 -16.42
CA VAL A 44 32.63 0.05 -17.17
C VAL A 44 31.84 1.31 -17.47
N GLU A 45 31.25 1.38 -18.65
CA GLU A 45 30.39 2.49 -19.08
C GLU A 45 29.02 1.95 -19.52
N GLY A 46 27.97 2.71 -19.21
CA GLY A 46 26.60 2.42 -19.64
C GLY A 46 26.26 3.19 -20.91
N HIS A 47 25.79 2.52 -21.95
CA HIS A 47 25.33 3.14 -23.20
C HIS A 47 23.94 2.62 -23.61
N VAL A 48 23.26 3.36 -24.49
CA VAL A 48 21.95 2.95 -25.03
C VAL A 48 22.12 1.69 -25.90
N PRO A 49 21.28 0.65 -25.75
CA PRO A 49 21.34 -0.56 -26.58
C PRO A 49 21.39 -0.24 -28.08
N SER A 50 22.31 -0.87 -28.79
CA SER A 50 22.59 -0.63 -30.22
C SER A 50 22.83 -1.95 -30.99
N ASP A 51 22.77 -1.92 -32.33
CA ASP A 51 22.88 -3.12 -33.19
C ASP A 51 24.06 -4.06 -32.85
N PRO A 52 25.28 -3.56 -32.53
CA PRO A 52 26.41 -4.42 -32.13
C PRO A 52 26.18 -5.20 -30.83
N ASP A 53 25.32 -4.73 -29.92
CA ASP A 53 25.09 -5.31 -28.60
C ASP A 53 24.27 -6.60 -28.63
N TRP A 54 23.58 -6.86 -29.74
CA TRP A 54 22.63 -7.97 -29.93
C TRP A 54 23.11 -9.30 -29.36
N ARG A 55 24.29 -9.78 -29.78
CA ARG A 55 24.84 -11.07 -29.33
C ARG A 55 25.15 -11.07 -27.83
N GLY A 56 25.53 -9.93 -27.27
CA GLY A 56 25.81 -9.77 -25.84
C GLY A 56 24.53 -9.82 -25.00
N ILE A 57 23.48 -9.15 -25.48
CA ILE A 57 22.14 -9.16 -24.86
C ILE A 57 21.54 -10.57 -24.91
N SER A 58 21.54 -11.24 -26.06
CA SER A 58 21.02 -12.61 -26.18
C SER A 58 21.74 -13.57 -25.23
N ARG A 59 23.06 -13.44 -25.07
CA ARG A 59 23.85 -14.24 -24.13
C ARG A 59 23.45 -14.00 -22.66
N LEU A 60 23.14 -12.75 -22.28
CA LEU A 60 22.63 -12.43 -20.94
C LEU A 60 21.25 -13.06 -20.71
N LEU A 61 20.36 -12.96 -21.69
CA LEU A 61 19.01 -13.54 -21.62
C LEU A 61 19.04 -15.07 -21.57
N GLN A 62 19.96 -15.72 -22.29
CA GLN A 62 20.15 -17.18 -22.26
C GLN A 62 20.41 -17.72 -20.85
N LYS A 63 21.06 -16.94 -19.98
CA LYS A 63 21.29 -17.32 -18.57
C LYS A 63 20.04 -17.33 -17.71
N VAL A 64 19.03 -16.54 -18.09
CA VAL A 64 17.75 -16.46 -17.37
C VAL A 64 16.82 -17.58 -17.85
N PHE A 65 16.84 -17.86 -19.14
CA PHE A 65 15.91 -18.74 -19.83
C PHE A 65 16.53 -20.10 -20.20
N LEU A 66 17.15 -20.76 -19.22
CA LEU A 66 17.75 -22.09 -19.40
C LEU A 66 16.69 -23.09 -19.91
N ASN A 67 16.99 -23.79 -21.01
CA ASN A 67 16.08 -24.75 -21.67
C ASN A 67 14.67 -24.22 -22.02
N ALA A 68 14.46 -22.90 -22.10
CA ALA A 68 13.19 -22.32 -22.50
C ALA A 68 13.10 -22.15 -24.02
N HIS A 69 11.98 -22.53 -24.63
CA HIS A 69 11.73 -22.35 -26.05
C HIS A 69 11.30 -20.91 -26.40
N ILE A 70 12.18 -19.94 -26.12
CA ILE A 70 11.97 -18.51 -26.39
C ILE A 70 12.99 -18.03 -27.41
N ASN A 71 12.53 -17.28 -28.42
CA ASN A 71 13.40 -16.61 -29.38
C ASN A 71 14.09 -15.40 -28.74
N LEU A 72 15.18 -15.67 -28.00
CA LEU A 72 16.00 -14.69 -27.29
C LEU A 72 16.81 -13.78 -28.21
N GLU A 73 17.02 -14.24 -29.44
CA GLU A 73 17.44 -13.39 -30.55
C GLU A 73 16.36 -12.33 -30.75
N GLU A 74 15.18 -12.63 -31.30
CA GLU A 74 14.13 -11.62 -31.55
C GLU A 74 13.86 -10.68 -30.35
N MET A 75 13.94 -11.18 -29.11
CA MET A 75 13.84 -10.38 -27.89
C MET A 75 14.91 -9.28 -27.78
N ALA A 76 16.18 -9.60 -28.07
CA ALA A 76 17.27 -8.62 -28.08
C ALA A 76 17.08 -7.53 -29.17
N GLU A 77 16.39 -7.84 -30.26
CA GLU A 77 16.16 -6.93 -31.40
C GLU A 77 15.10 -5.93 -31.01
N ILE A 78 14.08 -6.40 -30.31
CA ILE A 78 13.05 -5.53 -29.74
C ILE A 78 13.71 -4.55 -28.77
N ILE A 79 14.59 -5.04 -27.89
CA ILE A 79 15.33 -4.19 -26.94
C ILE A 79 16.16 -3.13 -27.67
N ILE A 80 16.90 -3.51 -28.71
CA ILE A 80 17.71 -2.58 -29.49
C ILE A 80 16.85 -1.58 -30.27
N LYS A 81 15.78 -2.05 -30.94
CA LYS A 81 14.86 -1.21 -31.73
C LYS A 81 14.13 -0.19 -30.86
N GLN A 82 14.01 -0.42 -29.55
CA GLN A 82 13.44 0.57 -28.65
C GLN A 82 14.26 1.85 -28.60
N ASN A 83 15.60 1.82 -28.68
CA ASN A 83 16.53 2.96 -28.80
C ASN A 83 16.37 4.22 -27.90
N PHE A 84 15.37 4.27 -27.03
CA PHE A 84 15.06 5.38 -26.11
C PHE A 84 14.93 4.91 -24.65
N ILE A 85 15.10 3.61 -24.38
CA ILE A 85 14.90 3.02 -23.06
C ILE A 85 15.83 1.82 -22.83
N GLY A 86 16.50 1.85 -21.70
CA GLY A 86 17.45 0.85 -21.24
C GLY A 86 18.91 1.25 -21.48
N SER A 87 19.79 0.54 -20.77
CA SER A 87 21.24 0.72 -20.82
C SER A 87 21.93 -0.63 -20.87
N VAL A 88 22.99 -0.72 -21.67
CA VAL A 88 23.93 -1.85 -21.75
C VAL A 88 25.23 -1.43 -21.10
N ILE A 89 25.83 -2.32 -20.32
CA ILE A 89 27.10 -2.08 -19.62
C ILE A 89 28.23 -2.73 -20.41
N ARG A 90 29.23 -1.93 -20.81
CA ARG A 90 30.39 -2.37 -21.58
C ARG A 90 31.70 -2.09 -20.84
N GLN A 91 32.66 -3.00 -20.99
CA GLN A 91 34.04 -2.81 -20.50
C GLN A 91 34.84 -1.88 -21.42
N TYR A 92 35.52 -0.89 -20.83
CA TYR A 92 36.46 -0.01 -21.52
C TYR A 92 37.88 -0.58 -21.42
N LYS A 93 38.59 -0.75 -22.56
CA LYS A 93 40.05 -0.98 -22.57
C LYS A 93 40.74 0.34 -22.89
N SER A 94 41.36 0.97 -21.89
CA SER A 94 42.30 2.07 -22.16
C SER A 94 43.64 1.47 -22.59
N ASP A 95 43.93 1.42 -23.89
CA ASP A 95 45.30 1.15 -24.33
C ASP A 95 46.19 2.35 -23.95
N ARG A 96 46.90 2.22 -22.83
CA ARG A 96 48.06 3.07 -22.51
C ARG A 96 49.20 2.68 -23.45
N ASN A 97 49.14 3.14 -24.70
CA ASN A 97 50.28 3.45 -25.58
C ASN A 97 49.81 3.54 -27.04
N THR A 98 49.23 4.66 -27.45
CA THR A 98 49.40 5.23 -28.79
C THR A 98 48.90 6.66 -28.75
N GLY A 99 49.80 7.62 -28.96
CA GLY A 99 49.45 9.03 -29.04
C GLY A 99 48.75 9.33 -30.36
N THR A 100 47.42 9.25 -30.38
CA THR A 100 46.58 9.80 -31.45
C THR A 100 45.31 10.42 -30.87
N SER A 101 44.95 11.57 -31.43
CA SER A 101 43.94 12.52 -30.97
C SER A 101 42.51 11.96 -30.87
N GLU A 102 41.77 12.53 -29.92
CA GLU A 102 40.32 12.48 -29.74
C GLU A 102 39.57 12.64 -31.08
N LEU A 103 38.92 11.56 -31.56
CA LEU A 103 37.68 11.54 -32.37
C LEU A 103 37.39 10.20 -33.09
N ASP A 104 38.24 9.16 -32.97
CA ASP A 104 38.06 7.90 -33.75
C ASP A 104 38.18 6.58 -32.95
N THR A 105 38.07 6.59 -31.62
CA THR A 105 38.28 5.38 -30.79
C THR A 105 37.13 4.36 -30.81
N ALA A 106 36.01 4.64 -31.47
CA ALA A 106 35.00 3.62 -31.76
C ALA A 106 35.44 2.61 -32.86
N LYS A 107 36.56 2.88 -33.56
CA LYS A 107 37.06 2.04 -34.66
C LYS A 107 38.29 1.18 -34.35
N VAL A 108 38.84 1.24 -33.12
CA VAL A 108 40.13 0.57 -32.81
C VAL A 108 40.00 -0.64 -31.89
N VAL A 109 38.77 -1.08 -31.55
CA VAL A 109 38.59 -2.34 -30.79
C VAL A 109 37.65 -3.28 -31.54
N CYS A 110 38.25 -4.39 -32.02
CA CYS A 110 37.69 -5.58 -32.65
C CYS A 110 37.76 -5.64 -34.19
N ASP A 111 38.93 -6.03 -34.72
CA ASP A 111 39.06 -6.66 -36.06
C ASP A 111 38.38 -8.05 -36.14
N ASN A 112 37.72 -8.50 -35.05
CA ASN A 112 36.94 -9.73 -35.02
C ASN A 112 35.55 -9.52 -34.38
N PRO A 113 34.44 -9.50 -35.17
CA PRO A 113 33.07 -9.42 -34.66
C PRO A 113 32.68 -10.53 -33.68
N LEU A 114 33.46 -11.62 -33.63
CA LEU A 114 33.27 -12.74 -32.69
C LEU A 114 33.77 -12.43 -31.27
N GLU A 115 34.49 -11.34 -31.00
CA GLU A 115 34.89 -10.98 -29.63
C GLU A 115 34.07 -9.84 -29.02
N TYR A 116 33.36 -9.05 -29.84
CA TYR A 116 32.61 -7.87 -29.38
C TYR A 116 31.59 -8.20 -28.29
N TYR A 117 30.83 -9.28 -28.45
CA TYR A 117 29.78 -9.67 -27.51
C TYR A 117 30.33 -10.03 -26.11
N ARG A 118 31.62 -10.39 -26.01
CA ARG A 118 32.28 -10.68 -24.73
C ARG A 118 32.54 -9.42 -23.91
N THR A 119 32.44 -8.23 -24.53
CA THR A 119 32.60 -6.93 -23.85
C THR A 119 31.34 -6.41 -23.17
N ILE A 120 30.19 -7.09 -23.37
CA ILE A 120 28.91 -6.73 -22.76
C ILE A 120 28.71 -7.51 -21.45
N PHE A 121 28.58 -6.77 -20.34
CA PHE A 121 28.56 -7.30 -18.98
C PHE A 121 27.22 -7.14 -18.28
N GLY A 122 26.31 -6.31 -18.78
CA GLY A 122 24.98 -6.19 -18.20
C GLY A 122 24.00 -5.42 -19.06
N ILE A 123 22.73 -5.55 -18.72
CA ILE A 123 21.62 -4.84 -19.34
C ILE A 123 20.55 -4.51 -18.30
N THR A 124 20.10 -3.27 -18.33
CA THR A 124 18.97 -2.78 -17.53
C THR A 124 17.96 -2.15 -18.48
N THR A 125 16.78 -2.74 -18.66
CA THR A 125 15.74 -2.23 -19.57
C THR A 125 14.35 -2.72 -19.16
N VAL A 126 13.30 -2.27 -19.84
CA VAL A 126 11.94 -2.79 -19.67
C VAL A 126 11.29 -3.09 -21.02
N LEU A 127 10.63 -4.25 -21.09
CA LEU A 127 9.83 -4.67 -22.24
C LEU A 127 8.34 -4.54 -21.94
N ASN A 128 7.57 -3.99 -22.89
CA ASN A 128 6.11 -4.10 -22.80
C ASN A 128 5.69 -5.51 -23.22
N ILE A 129 5.13 -6.26 -22.27
CA ILE A 129 4.66 -7.63 -22.49
C ILE A 129 3.12 -7.73 -22.47
N ASN A 130 2.42 -6.60 -22.38
CA ASN A 130 0.96 -6.51 -22.29
C ASN A 130 0.31 -5.95 -23.57
N ASP A 131 1.08 -5.31 -24.46
CA ASP A 131 0.53 -4.72 -25.68
C ASP A 131 0.04 -5.80 -26.66
N LYS A 132 -1.24 -5.75 -27.03
CA LYS A 132 -1.87 -6.77 -27.87
C LYS A 132 -1.27 -6.84 -29.26
N ASP A 133 -0.95 -5.70 -29.86
CA ASP A 133 -0.40 -5.65 -31.21
C ASP A 133 1.01 -6.27 -31.21
N ASP A 134 1.84 -5.88 -30.25
CA ASP A 134 3.18 -6.45 -30.09
C ASP A 134 3.13 -7.96 -29.77
N VAL A 135 2.28 -8.38 -28.82
CA VAL A 135 2.15 -9.80 -28.46
C VAL A 135 1.58 -10.61 -29.64
N ALA A 136 0.68 -10.07 -30.45
CA ALA A 136 0.14 -10.79 -31.61
C ALA A 136 1.15 -10.92 -32.76
N ASN A 137 2.06 -9.95 -32.92
CA ASN A 137 2.97 -9.89 -34.07
C ASN A 137 4.41 -10.35 -33.78
N LYS A 138 4.82 -10.51 -32.51
CA LYS A 138 6.18 -10.89 -32.12
C LYS A 138 6.19 -12.27 -31.46
N ILE A 139 6.92 -13.22 -32.06
CA ILE A 139 6.88 -14.64 -31.64
C ILE A 139 7.51 -14.80 -30.25
N CYS A 140 8.61 -14.10 -29.98
CA CYS A 140 9.28 -14.14 -28.69
C CYS A 140 8.38 -13.72 -27.51
N LEU A 141 7.47 -12.75 -27.70
CA LEU A 141 6.55 -12.31 -26.65
C LEU A 141 5.47 -13.35 -26.37
N GLN A 142 5.00 -14.06 -27.42
CA GLN A 142 4.07 -15.17 -27.25
C GLN A 142 4.71 -16.32 -26.49
N GLN A 143 5.93 -16.71 -26.89
CA GLN A 143 6.70 -17.75 -26.22
C GLN A 143 7.02 -17.40 -24.77
N PHE A 144 7.44 -16.15 -24.51
CA PHE A 144 7.72 -15.68 -23.15
C PHE A 144 6.47 -15.71 -22.26
N ARG A 145 5.32 -15.24 -22.77
CA ARG A 145 4.05 -15.31 -22.02
C ARG A 145 3.61 -16.76 -21.76
N ALA A 146 3.76 -17.65 -22.74
CA ALA A 146 3.46 -19.06 -22.58
C ALA A 146 4.34 -19.70 -21.50
N PHE A 147 5.65 -19.41 -21.52
CA PHE A 147 6.61 -19.84 -20.49
C PHE A 147 6.20 -19.38 -19.09
N LEU A 148 5.82 -18.11 -18.93
CA LEU A 148 5.36 -17.57 -17.64
C LEU A 148 4.10 -18.29 -17.13
N ILE A 149 3.14 -18.54 -18.03
CA ILE A 149 1.88 -19.23 -17.69
C ILE A 149 2.17 -20.69 -17.30
N GLU A 150 2.99 -21.40 -18.06
CA GLU A 150 3.36 -22.80 -17.79
C GLU A 150 4.06 -22.93 -16.41
N LYS A 151 5.03 -22.06 -16.13
CA LYS A 151 5.72 -22.08 -14.84
C LYS A 151 4.77 -21.69 -13.70
N ALA A 152 3.91 -20.69 -13.89
CA ALA A 152 2.92 -20.32 -12.88
C ALA A 152 1.92 -21.47 -12.61
N GLU A 153 1.45 -22.18 -13.63
CA GLU A 153 0.54 -23.32 -13.48
C GLU A 153 1.16 -24.44 -12.66
N LYS A 154 2.45 -24.72 -12.91
CA LYS A 154 3.18 -25.81 -12.26
C LYS A 154 3.61 -25.51 -10.82
N TYR A 155 4.01 -24.27 -10.53
CA TYR A 155 4.66 -23.90 -9.27
C TYR A 155 3.79 -23.03 -8.34
N THR A 156 2.53 -22.76 -8.71
CA THR A 156 1.59 -22.03 -7.85
C THR A 156 0.32 -22.82 -7.58
N ASN A 157 -0.48 -22.37 -6.60
CA ASN A 157 -1.80 -22.94 -6.34
C ASN A 157 -2.87 -22.30 -7.27
N ASN A 158 -4.04 -22.92 -7.40
CA ASN A 158 -5.11 -22.47 -8.30
C ASN A 158 -5.52 -20.98 -8.13
N ILE A 159 -5.44 -20.44 -6.91
CA ILE A 159 -5.81 -19.05 -6.62
C ILE A 159 -4.69 -18.10 -7.09
N ALA A 160 -3.45 -18.40 -6.74
CA ALA A 160 -2.26 -17.65 -7.15
C ALA A 160 -2.07 -17.68 -8.68
N PHE A 161 -2.26 -18.85 -9.30
CA PHE A 161 -2.23 -19.00 -10.76
C PHE A 161 -3.22 -18.07 -11.45
N LYS A 162 -4.47 -18.06 -10.97
CA LYS A 162 -5.51 -17.17 -11.51
C LYS A 162 -5.13 -15.70 -11.37
N TYR A 163 -4.61 -15.29 -10.21
CA TYR A 163 -4.16 -13.91 -10.01
C TYR A 163 -2.98 -13.54 -10.92
N PHE A 164 -2.03 -14.45 -11.11
CA PHE A 164 -0.91 -14.24 -12.01
C PHE A 164 -1.38 -14.07 -13.46
N CYS A 165 -2.26 -14.95 -13.94
CA CYS A 165 -2.86 -14.83 -15.27
C CYS A 165 -3.70 -13.55 -15.42
N ASP A 166 -4.46 -13.15 -14.39
CA ASP A 166 -5.23 -11.92 -14.38
C ASP A 166 -4.31 -10.70 -14.48
N ALA A 167 -3.17 -10.69 -13.77
CA ALA A 167 -2.18 -9.62 -13.83
C ALA A 167 -1.51 -9.54 -15.21
N LEU A 168 -1.20 -10.70 -15.81
CA LEU A 168 -0.55 -10.80 -17.11
C LEU A 168 -1.47 -10.38 -18.28
N ASN A 169 -2.79 -10.51 -18.12
CA ASN A 169 -3.79 -10.20 -19.16
C ASN A 169 -4.56 -8.88 -18.91
N ASN A 170 -4.20 -8.08 -17.91
CA ASN A 170 -4.96 -6.89 -17.54
C ASN A 170 -4.68 -5.69 -18.47
N GLU A 171 -5.61 -5.36 -19.36
CA GLU A 171 -5.49 -4.20 -20.26
C GLU A 171 -5.54 -2.85 -19.54
N THR A 172 -6.31 -2.76 -18.45
CA THR A 172 -6.42 -1.53 -17.67
C THR A 172 -5.22 -1.29 -16.76
N ARG A 173 -4.37 -2.31 -16.58
CA ARG A 173 -3.20 -2.29 -15.70
C ARG A 173 -2.00 -2.95 -16.38
N PRO A 174 -1.36 -2.27 -17.36
CA PRO A 174 -0.30 -2.88 -18.16
C PRO A 174 0.87 -3.36 -17.32
N ILE A 175 1.45 -4.48 -17.72
CA ILE A 175 2.62 -5.08 -17.08
C ILE A 175 3.84 -4.97 -17.98
N GLY A 176 4.95 -4.47 -17.42
CA GLY A 176 6.25 -4.40 -18.09
C GLY A 176 7.19 -5.47 -17.53
N TYR A 177 7.95 -6.15 -18.37
CA TYR A 177 9.02 -7.05 -17.94
C TYR A 177 10.30 -6.24 -17.72
N LEU A 178 10.66 -6.04 -16.46
CA LEU A 178 11.89 -5.37 -16.04
C LEU A 178 13.05 -6.37 -16.13
N ILE A 179 14.01 -6.08 -16.99
CA ILE A 179 15.21 -6.87 -17.22
C ILE A 179 16.36 -6.13 -16.53
N ASN A 180 17.03 -6.77 -15.59
CA ASN A 180 18.21 -6.25 -14.92
C ASN A 180 19.25 -7.37 -14.77
N GLU A 181 19.93 -7.70 -15.87
CA GLU A 181 20.82 -8.86 -15.96
C GLU A 181 22.29 -8.44 -16.03
N ARG A 182 23.18 -9.15 -15.33
CA ARG A 182 24.62 -8.87 -15.34
C ARG A 182 25.49 -10.12 -15.13
N PHE A 183 26.72 -10.07 -15.67
CA PHE A 183 27.75 -11.12 -15.56
C PHE A 183 28.62 -11.01 -14.29
N LEU A 184 28.76 -9.81 -13.72
CA LEU A 184 29.61 -9.52 -12.57
C LEU A 184 28.76 -9.00 -11.41
N ASN A 185 29.25 -9.14 -10.18
CA ASN A 185 28.68 -8.50 -8.99
C ASN A 185 28.98 -7.00 -9.04
N ILE A 186 28.28 -6.29 -9.93
CA ILE A 186 28.44 -4.84 -10.10
C ILE A 186 28.01 -4.17 -8.80
N PRO A 187 28.83 -3.29 -8.21
CA PRO A 187 28.49 -2.64 -6.97
C PRO A 187 27.17 -1.87 -7.05
N PRO A 188 26.38 -1.80 -5.96
CA PRO A 188 25.16 -0.99 -5.89
C PRO A 188 25.34 0.48 -6.33
N LYS A 189 26.56 1.01 -6.19
CA LYS A 189 26.95 2.36 -6.64
C LYS A 189 26.75 2.60 -8.15
N ILE A 190 26.73 1.55 -8.97
CA ILE A 190 26.52 1.63 -10.41
C ILE A 190 25.09 1.18 -10.78
N SER A 191 24.56 0.15 -10.14
CA SER A 191 23.23 -0.38 -10.49
C SER A 191 22.06 0.52 -10.08
N ILE A 192 22.16 1.21 -8.94
CA ILE A 192 21.12 2.15 -8.50
C ILE A 192 20.94 3.30 -9.52
N PRO A 193 22.01 4.01 -9.95
CA PRO A 193 21.88 5.02 -11.00
C PRO A 193 21.29 4.51 -12.32
N LEU A 194 21.58 3.26 -12.73
CA LEU A 194 21.01 2.68 -13.94
C LEU A 194 19.50 2.45 -13.82
N LEU A 195 19.03 1.99 -12.66
CA LEU A 195 17.60 1.84 -12.38
C LEU A 195 16.89 3.19 -12.28
N GLU A 196 17.54 4.21 -11.69
CA GLU A 196 17.03 5.59 -11.65
C GLU A 196 16.93 6.19 -13.06
N ASN A 197 17.94 5.97 -13.91
CA ASN A 197 17.92 6.39 -15.31
C ASN A 197 16.79 5.70 -16.08
N LEU A 198 16.64 4.38 -15.92
CA LEU A 198 15.53 3.64 -16.54
C LEU A 198 14.18 4.19 -16.09
N GLN A 199 14.02 4.56 -14.82
CA GLN A 199 12.80 5.18 -14.32
C GLN A 199 12.51 6.53 -15.00
N GLN A 200 13.54 7.35 -15.23
CA GLN A 200 13.41 8.61 -15.98
C GLN A 200 13.05 8.36 -17.44
N GLU A 201 13.70 7.41 -18.11
CA GLU A 201 13.41 7.03 -19.50
C GLU A 201 11.97 6.52 -19.67
N ILE A 202 11.50 5.67 -18.75
CA ILE A 202 10.10 5.24 -18.69
C ILE A 202 9.17 6.46 -18.58
N THR A 203 9.52 7.44 -17.75
CA THR A 203 8.73 8.66 -17.55
C THR A 203 8.69 9.50 -18.82
N VAL A 204 9.83 9.72 -19.47
CA VAL A 204 9.92 10.44 -20.75
C VAL A 204 9.16 9.69 -21.87
N ALA A 205 9.24 8.36 -21.91
CA ALA A 205 8.49 7.54 -22.85
C ALA A 205 6.96 7.69 -22.66
N LYS A 206 6.49 7.75 -21.40
CA LYS A 206 5.09 8.05 -21.07
C LYS A 206 4.69 9.45 -21.56
N GLU A 207 5.53 10.46 -21.35
CA GLU A 207 5.28 11.84 -21.80
C GLU A 207 5.21 11.97 -23.33
N LYS A 208 5.99 11.16 -24.04
CA LYS A 208 5.94 11.04 -25.51
C LYS A 208 4.80 10.16 -26.04
N ASN A 209 3.90 9.71 -25.17
CA ASN A 209 2.76 8.86 -25.48
C ASN A 209 3.14 7.48 -26.06
N TYR A 210 4.32 6.98 -25.73
CA TYR A 210 4.69 5.59 -26.00
C TYR A 210 3.95 4.65 -25.02
N LYS A 211 3.72 3.39 -25.44
CA LYS A 211 3.00 2.37 -24.67
C LYS A 211 3.86 1.82 -23.50
N PHE A 212 4.33 2.67 -22.59
CA PHE A 212 5.18 2.33 -21.42
C PHE A 212 4.54 2.75 -20.09
N ASN A 213 3.20 2.80 -20.05
CA ASN A 213 2.39 3.16 -18.89
C ASN A 213 2.16 1.98 -17.92
N PHE A 214 3.24 1.33 -17.49
CA PHE A 214 3.14 0.14 -16.66
C PHE A 214 2.63 0.45 -15.25
N VAL A 215 1.71 -0.41 -14.84
CA VAL A 215 1.05 -0.42 -13.54
C VAL A 215 1.69 -1.53 -12.68
N TYR A 216 2.12 -2.63 -13.30
CA TYR A 216 2.91 -3.68 -12.68
C TYR A 216 4.25 -3.82 -13.40
N PHE A 217 5.30 -4.21 -12.68
CA PHE A 217 6.51 -4.72 -13.30
C PHE A 217 6.69 -6.18 -12.90
N LEU A 218 7.04 -7.02 -13.87
CA LEU A 218 7.47 -8.39 -13.66
C LEU A 218 8.99 -8.40 -13.67
N MET A 219 9.61 -9.12 -12.74
CA MET A 219 11.06 -9.32 -12.73
C MET A 219 11.35 -10.80 -12.45
N ILE A 220 12.37 -11.34 -13.11
CA ILE A 220 12.89 -12.69 -12.86
C ILE A 220 14.21 -12.50 -12.16
N ILE A 221 14.38 -13.12 -10.99
CA ILE A 221 15.53 -12.93 -10.11
C ILE A 221 16.18 -14.29 -9.85
N LYS A 222 17.51 -14.32 -9.84
CA LYS A 222 18.31 -15.49 -9.54
C LYS A 222 18.68 -15.49 -8.07
N MET A 223 18.47 -16.62 -7.40
CA MET A 223 18.91 -16.81 -6.02
C MET A 223 19.44 -18.22 -5.80
N TYR A 224 20.28 -18.36 -4.80
CA TYR A 224 20.78 -19.63 -4.31
C TYR A 224 20.18 -19.91 -2.94
N ARG A 225 19.80 -21.16 -2.68
CA ARG A 225 19.13 -21.54 -1.45
C ARG A 225 19.91 -22.64 -0.74
N LYS A 226 20.17 -22.40 0.55
CA LYS A 226 20.55 -23.46 1.48
C LYS A 226 19.27 -24.00 2.13
N GLU A 227 18.96 -25.27 1.86
CA GLU A 227 17.82 -25.93 2.48
C GLU A 227 18.05 -26.11 3.99
N ALA A 228 16.96 -26.23 4.75
CA ALA A 228 17.01 -26.33 6.20
C ALA A 228 17.54 -27.71 6.65
N ASN A 229 18.39 -27.72 7.68
CA ASN A 229 18.85 -28.93 8.37
C ASN A 229 18.41 -28.88 9.85
N ASP A 230 18.54 -29.98 10.61
CA ASP A 230 18.06 -30.10 12.01
C ASP A 230 18.56 -29.01 13.00
N HIS A 231 19.53 -28.19 12.60
CA HIS A 231 20.11 -27.10 13.40
C HIS A 231 20.14 -25.71 12.73
N GLU A 232 19.76 -25.57 11.45
CA GLU A 232 19.83 -24.29 10.72
C GLU A 232 18.56 -24.05 9.88
N SER A 233 18.01 -22.83 9.97
CA SER A 233 16.88 -22.40 9.14
C SER A 233 17.31 -22.17 7.70
N LYS A 234 16.36 -22.35 6.77
CA LYS A 234 16.49 -22.00 5.34
C LYS A 234 17.11 -20.61 5.15
N GLN A 235 18.11 -20.51 4.27
CA GLN A 235 18.79 -19.25 3.93
C GLN A 235 18.81 -19.04 2.42
N ASP A 236 18.37 -17.85 1.99
CA ASP A 236 18.33 -17.45 0.59
C ASP A 236 19.43 -16.41 0.32
N PHE A 237 20.22 -16.64 -0.72
CA PHE A 237 21.34 -15.80 -1.16
C PHE A 237 21.03 -15.25 -2.55
N TYR A 238 20.76 -13.95 -2.64
CA TYR A 238 20.48 -13.29 -3.90
C TYR A 238 21.78 -13.01 -4.66
N VAL A 239 21.77 -13.21 -5.98
CA VAL A 239 22.94 -12.90 -6.83
C VAL A 239 23.29 -11.41 -6.76
N ASN A 240 22.27 -10.57 -6.64
CA ASN A 240 22.40 -9.12 -6.54
C ASN A 240 21.76 -8.62 -5.24
N ALA A 241 22.50 -7.84 -4.45
CA ALA A 241 22.05 -7.39 -3.13
C ALA A 241 20.78 -6.51 -3.19
N GLU A 242 20.61 -5.72 -4.25
CA GLU A 242 19.42 -4.89 -4.45
C GLU A 242 18.14 -5.70 -4.74
N GLU A 243 18.27 -6.91 -5.30
CA GLU A 243 17.14 -7.75 -5.67
C GLU A 243 16.42 -8.30 -4.44
N GLU A 244 17.15 -8.56 -3.34
CA GLU A 244 16.57 -8.93 -2.06
C GLU A 244 15.53 -7.88 -1.60
N LEU A 245 15.89 -6.59 -1.69
CA LEU A 245 15.01 -5.49 -1.30
C LEU A 245 13.80 -5.34 -2.24
N ILE A 246 13.96 -5.70 -3.51
CA ILE A 246 12.88 -5.67 -4.51
C ILE A 246 11.90 -6.82 -4.26
N VAL A 247 12.40 -8.03 -3.97
CA VAL A 247 11.58 -9.20 -3.63
C VAL A 247 10.73 -8.94 -2.39
N GLN A 248 11.28 -8.28 -1.36
CA GLN A 248 10.52 -7.88 -0.16
C GLN A 248 9.36 -6.91 -0.46
N LYS A 249 9.37 -6.24 -1.61
CA LYS A 249 8.32 -5.31 -2.08
C LYS A 249 7.38 -5.93 -3.13
N ALA A 250 7.60 -7.18 -3.53
CA ALA A 250 6.71 -7.89 -4.43
C ALA A 250 5.30 -8.01 -3.83
N ILE A 251 4.29 -7.87 -4.69
CA ILE A 251 2.88 -8.10 -4.32
C ILE A 251 2.41 -9.52 -4.63
N ASP A 252 3.18 -10.23 -5.46
CA ASP A 252 2.98 -11.63 -5.81
C ASP A 252 4.33 -12.20 -6.25
N SER A 253 4.57 -13.47 -5.96
CA SER A 253 5.79 -14.16 -6.38
C SER A 253 5.61 -15.67 -6.39
N PHE A 254 6.40 -16.32 -7.22
CA PHE A 254 6.60 -17.76 -7.15
C PHE A 254 8.03 -18.12 -7.54
N GLU A 255 8.51 -19.25 -7.03
CA GLU A 255 9.90 -19.68 -7.15
C GLU A 255 9.96 -21.13 -7.63
N TYR A 256 10.99 -21.46 -8.41
CA TYR A 256 11.25 -22.83 -8.82
C TYR A 256 12.75 -23.10 -8.93
N SER A 257 13.14 -24.33 -8.60
CA SER A 257 14.52 -24.79 -8.75
C SER A 257 14.84 -25.03 -10.22
N VAL A 258 16.04 -24.64 -10.65
CA VAL A 258 16.56 -24.89 -12.00
C VAL A 258 17.54 -26.06 -12.05
N VAL A 259 17.62 -26.85 -10.97
CA VAL A 259 18.43 -28.08 -10.93
C VAL A 259 17.92 -29.06 -11.98
N GLY A 260 18.79 -29.42 -12.93
CA GLY A 260 18.50 -30.32 -14.03
C GLY A 260 18.10 -29.65 -15.35
N GLU A 261 18.07 -28.31 -15.43
CA GLU A 261 17.85 -27.56 -16.68
C GLU A 261 19.19 -27.19 -17.39
N SER A 262 20.25 -27.99 -17.24
CA SER A 262 21.61 -27.70 -17.76
C SER A 262 21.79 -27.88 -19.26
N ASP A 263 22.59 -27.01 -19.89
CA ASP A 263 23.12 -27.14 -21.26
C ASP A 263 24.66 -26.97 -21.22
N THR A 264 25.39 -27.49 -22.22
CA THR A 264 26.86 -27.71 -22.19
C THR A 264 27.74 -26.47 -21.92
N ASP A 265 27.20 -25.25 -21.96
CA ASP A 265 27.93 -23.98 -21.78
C ASP A 265 27.52 -23.14 -20.54
N ASN A 266 26.54 -23.57 -19.73
CA ASN A 266 26.15 -22.88 -18.49
C ASN A 266 25.68 -23.88 -17.43
N PRO A 267 26.48 -24.17 -16.40
CA PRO A 267 26.07 -25.13 -15.40
C PRO A 267 24.97 -24.55 -14.50
N GLY A 268 23.77 -25.10 -14.61
CA GLY A 268 22.77 -25.09 -13.52
C GLY A 268 23.20 -25.97 -12.34
N GLU A 269 24.48 -25.94 -12.00
CA GLU A 269 25.09 -26.78 -10.97
C GLU A 269 24.92 -26.15 -9.59
N CYS A 270 24.69 -27.00 -8.59
CA CYS A 270 24.70 -26.59 -7.21
C CYS A 270 26.09 -26.05 -6.82
N LEU A 271 26.13 -24.93 -6.11
CA LEU A 271 27.37 -24.36 -5.62
C LEU A 271 27.64 -24.91 -4.22
N GLY A 272 28.25 -26.10 -4.15
CA GLY A 272 28.32 -26.88 -2.91
C GLY A 272 26.92 -27.30 -2.46
N ASP A 273 26.53 -26.91 -1.24
CA ASP A 273 25.20 -27.20 -0.68
C ASP A 273 24.10 -26.23 -1.14
N LEU A 274 24.42 -25.27 -2.03
CA LEU A 274 23.50 -24.23 -2.48
C LEU A 274 22.77 -24.62 -3.77
N ILE A 275 21.44 -24.64 -3.71
CA ILE A 275 20.55 -24.98 -4.81
C ILE A 275 20.17 -23.72 -5.59
N PRO A 276 20.32 -23.67 -6.93
CA PRO A 276 19.90 -22.53 -7.73
C PRO A 276 18.37 -22.49 -7.94
N TYR A 277 17.80 -21.29 -7.77
CA TYR A 277 16.38 -20.99 -7.95
C TYR A 277 16.19 -19.75 -8.82
N LEU A 278 15.09 -19.75 -9.58
CA LEU A 278 14.53 -18.54 -10.17
C LEU A 278 13.28 -18.16 -9.39
N ILE A 279 13.19 -16.88 -9.01
CA ILE A 279 11.98 -16.28 -8.44
C ILE A 279 11.40 -15.29 -9.43
N ILE A 280 10.13 -15.49 -9.78
CA ILE A 280 9.35 -14.59 -10.62
C ILE A 280 8.53 -13.73 -9.67
N ILE A 281 8.72 -12.42 -9.73
CA ILE A 281 8.00 -11.47 -8.89
C ILE A 281 7.17 -10.51 -9.72
N ILE A 282 6.04 -10.10 -9.15
CA ILE A 282 5.26 -8.96 -9.63
C ILE A 282 5.41 -7.87 -8.58
N ILE A 283 5.99 -6.74 -8.98
CA ILE A 283 6.03 -5.52 -8.18
C ILE A 283 5.00 -4.53 -8.70
N MET A 284 4.46 -3.79 -7.74
CA MET A 284 3.44 -2.81 -7.96
C MET A 284 4.09 -1.43 -8.04
N GLY A 285 3.85 -0.67 -9.12
CA GLY A 285 4.23 0.74 -9.14
C GLY A 285 3.63 1.46 -7.93
N ILE A 286 4.43 2.29 -7.26
CA ILE A 286 4.11 2.96 -5.98
C ILE A 286 2.86 3.86 -6.06
N ASP A 287 2.30 4.09 -7.25
CA ASP A 287 1.17 4.99 -7.50
C ASP A 287 -0.20 4.29 -7.57
N LYS A 288 -0.69 3.64 -6.49
CA LYS A 288 -1.86 2.73 -6.66
C LYS A 288 -3.08 2.80 -5.76
N LEU A 289 -3.17 3.82 -4.93
CA LEU A 289 -4.47 4.16 -4.33
C LEU A 289 -4.99 5.51 -4.80
N ILE A 290 -4.11 6.44 -5.15
CA ILE A 290 -4.49 7.76 -5.64
C ILE A 290 -4.69 7.65 -7.16
N PRO A 291 -5.85 8.07 -7.69
CA PRO A 291 -6.18 7.85 -9.09
C PRO A 291 -5.36 8.71 -10.06
N CYS A 292 -4.51 9.64 -9.60
CA CYS A 292 -3.69 10.52 -10.44
C CYS A 292 -2.22 10.52 -9.99
N SER A 293 -1.31 10.94 -10.87
CA SER A 293 0.11 11.08 -10.53
C SER A 293 0.35 12.32 -9.68
N VAL A 294 1.20 12.20 -8.66
CA VAL A 294 1.61 13.31 -7.80
C VAL A 294 3.13 13.40 -7.86
N LYS A 295 3.68 14.56 -8.22
CA LYS A 295 5.14 14.75 -8.40
C LYS A 295 5.65 16.04 -7.79
N LEU A 296 6.92 16.05 -7.41
CA LEU A 296 7.63 17.28 -7.09
C LEU A 296 7.92 18.08 -8.37
N SER A 297 7.81 19.40 -8.27
CA SER A 297 8.32 20.33 -9.27
C SER A 297 9.33 21.27 -8.63
N GLN A 298 10.39 21.59 -9.36
CA GLN A 298 11.42 22.57 -8.96
C GLN A 298 11.21 23.93 -9.64
N VAL A 299 10.37 24.00 -10.67
CA VAL A 299 10.21 25.19 -11.51
C VAL A 299 8.73 25.48 -11.79
N ILE A 300 8.40 26.76 -11.82
CA ILE A 300 7.09 27.23 -12.29
C ILE A 300 7.16 27.30 -13.83
N GLN A 301 6.82 26.21 -14.50
CA GLN A 301 6.79 26.14 -15.95
C GLN A 301 5.48 25.56 -16.46
N LYS A 302 5.07 26.02 -17.65
CA LYS A 302 3.84 25.57 -18.30
C LYS A 302 3.95 24.14 -18.87
N SER A 303 5.17 23.64 -19.08
CA SER A 303 5.41 22.28 -19.56
C SER A 303 4.92 21.26 -18.54
N GLY A 304 3.72 20.73 -18.75
CA GLY A 304 3.10 19.70 -17.91
C GLY A 304 2.15 20.22 -16.82
N CYS A 305 1.95 21.52 -16.69
CA CYS A 305 0.99 22.15 -15.76
C CYS A 305 0.09 23.15 -16.48
N ASP A 306 -1.22 23.13 -16.20
CA ASP A 306 -2.21 24.00 -16.86
C ASP A 306 -2.73 25.15 -15.99
N VAL A 307 -2.46 25.12 -14.68
CA VAL A 307 -2.80 26.18 -13.72
C VAL A 307 -1.83 26.20 -12.55
N LEU A 308 -1.49 27.39 -12.07
CA LEU A 308 -0.74 27.59 -10.83
C LEU A 308 -1.71 27.82 -9.65
N CYS A 309 -1.68 26.94 -8.68
CA CYS A 309 -2.40 27.05 -7.42
C CYS A 309 -1.50 27.70 -6.36
N VAL A 310 -1.87 28.89 -5.90
CA VAL A 310 -1.14 29.65 -4.88
C VAL A 310 -1.99 29.75 -3.63
N ILE A 311 -1.38 29.49 -2.47
CA ILE A 311 -1.93 29.90 -1.19
C ILE A 311 -1.10 31.06 -0.64
N ASP A 312 -1.76 31.98 0.07
CA ASP A 312 -1.09 33.18 0.61
C ASP A 312 0.10 32.79 1.50
N ARG A 313 1.09 33.68 1.67
CA ARG A 313 2.40 33.55 2.39
C ARG A 313 3.65 33.46 1.52
N GLN A 314 3.59 32.86 0.34
CA GLN A 314 4.73 32.82 -0.60
C GLN A 314 4.25 33.09 -2.03
N ILE A 315 3.91 34.36 -2.29
CA ILE A 315 3.50 34.80 -3.62
C ILE A 315 4.76 34.92 -4.52
N PRO A 316 4.80 34.23 -5.68
CA PRO A 316 5.87 34.42 -6.66
C PRO A 316 6.06 35.89 -7.04
N LYS A 317 7.32 36.33 -7.22
CA LYS A 317 7.65 37.73 -7.56
C LYS A 317 6.97 38.18 -8.85
N GLU A 318 6.77 37.25 -9.77
CA GLU A 318 6.10 37.41 -11.05
C GLU A 318 4.61 37.79 -10.91
N LEU A 319 3.99 37.49 -9.76
CA LEU A 319 2.57 37.74 -9.51
C LEU A 319 2.29 38.99 -8.67
N VAL A 320 3.29 39.56 -7.99
CA VAL A 320 3.11 40.70 -7.07
C VAL A 320 2.40 41.89 -7.73
N GLU A 321 2.81 42.24 -8.95
CA GLU A 321 2.21 43.36 -9.70
C GLU A 321 0.73 43.09 -10.04
N GLN A 322 0.40 41.86 -10.45
CA GLN A 322 -0.98 41.46 -10.76
C GLN A 322 -1.85 41.40 -9.51
N PHE A 323 -1.31 40.92 -8.39
CA PHE A 323 -2.03 40.91 -7.13
C PHE A 323 -2.38 42.33 -6.69
N ASN A 324 -1.45 43.27 -6.80
CA ASN A 324 -1.70 44.68 -6.46
C ASN A 324 -2.72 45.34 -7.40
N ASP A 325 -2.67 45.01 -8.69
CA ASP A 325 -3.67 45.47 -9.66
C ASP A 325 -5.07 44.95 -9.31
N ILE A 326 -5.22 43.64 -9.05
CA ILE A 326 -6.52 43.05 -8.68
C ILE A 326 -7.06 43.65 -7.38
N ARG A 327 -6.20 43.81 -6.36
CA ARG A 327 -6.57 44.46 -5.08
C ARG A 327 -7.09 45.89 -5.25
N SER A 328 -6.71 46.58 -6.32
CA SER A 328 -7.17 47.96 -6.58
C SER A 328 -8.68 48.03 -6.90
N TYR A 329 -9.26 46.96 -7.43
CA TYR A 329 -10.66 46.92 -7.84
C TYR A 329 -11.49 45.80 -7.21
N ASP A 330 -10.86 44.74 -6.68
CA ASP A 330 -11.51 43.66 -5.93
C ASP A 330 -11.03 43.66 -4.47
N LYS A 331 -11.81 44.34 -3.62
CA LYS A 331 -11.55 44.41 -2.17
C LYS A 331 -11.66 43.05 -1.46
N ALA A 332 -12.29 42.06 -2.08
CA ALA A 332 -12.49 40.74 -1.49
C ALA A 332 -11.44 39.72 -1.92
N PHE A 333 -10.48 40.11 -2.79
CA PHE A 333 -9.46 39.23 -3.35
C PHE A 333 -8.67 38.44 -2.29
N ASP A 334 -8.31 39.07 -1.17
CA ASP A 334 -7.59 38.43 -0.06
C ASP A 334 -8.51 37.70 0.95
N SER A 335 -9.80 37.58 0.64
CA SER A 335 -10.79 36.87 1.48
C SER A 335 -11.54 35.76 0.73
N MET A 336 -11.45 35.73 -0.60
CA MET A 336 -12.16 34.78 -1.46
C MET A 336 -11.24 34.10 -2.46
N VAL A 337 -11.56 32.86 -2.80
CA VAL A 337 -10.80 32.09 -3.80
C VAL A 337 -11.03 32.69 -5.19
N SER A 338 -9.95 33.01 -5.87
CA SER A 338 -9.95 33.73 -7.14
C SER A 338 -9.28 32.91 -8.24
N CYS A 339 -9.67 33.14 -9.49
CA CYS A 339 -9.06 32.51 -10.67
C CYS A 339 -8.88 33.57 -11.76
N PHE A 340 -7.64 33.83 -12.16
CA PHE A 340 -7.28 34.86 -13.15
C PHE A 340 -6.12 34.40 -14.02
N LYS A 341 -5.74 35.17 -15.04
CA LYS A 341 -4.60 34.86 -15.91
C LYS A 341 -3.40 35.70 -15.52
N SER A 342 -2.21 35.10 -15.55
CA SER A 342 -0.96 35.83 -15.41
C SER A 342 -0.26 36.00 -16.76
N PRO A 343 -0.19 37.24 -17.31
CA PRO A 343 0.61 37.51 -18.50
C PRO A 343 2.08 37.11 -18.37
N LYS A 344 2.70 37.37 -17.20
CA LYS A 344 4.13 37.07 -16.97
C LYS A 344 4.43 35.58 -16.96
N LEU A 345 3.58 34.77 -16.35
CA LEU A 345 3.75 33.30 -16.31
C LEU A 345 3.13 32.60 -17.53
N ASN A 346 2.36 33.32 -18.35
CA ASN A 346 1.59 32.77 -19.47
C ASN A 346 0.70 31.57 -19.08
N MET A 347 0.17 31.57 -17.85
CA MET A 347 -0.71 30.53 -17.31
C MET A 347 -1.80 31.12 -16.38
N PRO A 348 -2.95 30.44 -16.24
CA PRO A 348 -3.93 30.73 -15.21
C PRO A 348 -3.36 30.55 -13.81
N VAL A 349 -3.88 31.34 -12.87
CA VAL A 349 -3.56 31.29 -11.44
C VAL A 349 -4.86 31.12 -10.67
N VAL A 350 -4.90 30.14 -9.78
CA VAL A 350 -5.91 30.02 -8.74
C VAL A 350 -5.28 30.43 -7.43
N TYR A 351 -5.82 31.49 -6.83
CA TYR A 351 -5.36 32.01 -5.55
C TYR A 351 -6.39 31.67 -4.48
N SER A 352 -5.96 30.99 -3.42
CA SER A 352 -6.76 30.79 -2.21
C SER A 352 -6.08 31.47 -1.02
N PRO A 353 -6.63 32.57 -0.51
CA PRO A 353 -6.02 33.29 0.60
C PRO A 353 -6.03 32.46 1.88
N LEU A 354 -4.95 32.58 2.66
CA LEU A 354 -4.96 32.15 4.07
C LEU A 354 -5.62 33.24 4.90
N PRO A 355 -6.38 32.87 5.95
CA PRO A 355 -6.85 33.86 6.90
C PRO A 355 -5.66 34.54 7.60
N GLU A 356 -5.89 35.74 8.12
CA GLU A 356 -4.95 36.38 9.03
C GLU A 356 -4.77 35.48 10.26
N LEU A 357 -3.55 34.98 10.45
CA LEU A 357 -3.25 33.99 11.47
C LEU A 357 -3.27 34.63 12.86
N THR A 358 -4.25 34.23 13.67
CA THR A 358 -4.34 34.56 15.09
C THR A 358 -3.82 33.40 15.96
N ASP A 359 -3.81 33.56 17.28
CA ASP A 359 -3.37 32.51 18.22
C ASP A 359 -4.34 31.33 18.34
N TYR A 360 -5.55 31.47 17.83
CA TYR A 360 -6.57 30.42 17.83
C TYR A 360 -6.62 29.62 16.53
N HIS A 361 -5.82 30.00 15.53
CA HIS A 361 -5.69 29.22 14.31
C HIS A 361 -4.76 28.03 14.53
N ASP A 362 -5.06 26.95 13.82
CA ASP A 362 -4.21 25.76 13.75
C ASP A 362 -3.77 25.47 12.31
N VAL A 363 -2.93 24.45 12.15
CA VAL A 363 -2.34 24.07 10.86
C VAL A 363 -3.38 23.72 9.78
N ARG A 364 -4.64 23.43 10.15
CA ARG A 364 -5.72 23.15 9.18
C ARG A 364 -6.06 24.36 8.31
N CYS A 365 -5.66 25.58 8.68
CA CYS A 365 -5.82 26.72 7.77
C CYS A 365 -5.08 26.51 6.44
N TYR A 366 -3.89 25.89 6.48
CA TYR A 366 -3.11 25.50 5.32
C TYR A 366 -3.79 24.37 4.52
N GLN A 367 -4.28 23.33 5.21
CA GLN A 367 -5.07 22.26 4.59
C GLN A 367 -6.29 22.83 3.85
N ASN A 368 -7.06 23.68 4.52
CA ASN A 368 -8.30 24.25 3.98
C ASN A 368 -8.03 25.19 2.79
N ALA A 369 -6.97 26.00 2.83
CA ALA A 369 -6.60 26.85 1.71
C ALA A 369 -6.14 26.04 0.50
N ALA A 370 -5.32 25.00 0.70
CA ALA A 370 -4.88 24.12 -0.37
C ALA A 370 -6.06 23.37 -1.01
N ALA A 371 -6.95 22.80 -0.19
CA ALA A 371 -8.16 22.13 -0.65
C ALA A 371 -9.04 23.09 -1.47
N LYS A 372 -9.30 24.31 -0.97
CA LYS A 372 -10.07 25.33 -1.71
C LYS A 372 -9.43 25.71 -3.05
N SER A 373 -8.10 25.84 -3.09
CA SER A 373 -7.35 26.13 -4.31
C SER A 373 -7.50 25.01 -5.36
N VAL A 374 -7.20 23.76 -4.98
CA VAL A 374 -7.31 22.61 -5.88
C VAL A 374 -8.77 22.37 -6.31
N GLN A 375 -9.73 22.52 -5.38
CA GLN A 375 -11.15 22.40 -5.71
C GLN A 375 -11.58 23.45 -6.75
N ARG A 376 -11.13 24.70 -6.60
CA ARG A 376 -11.43 25.77 -7.56
C ARG A 376 -10.80 25.49 -8.92
N ALA A 377 -9.58 24.93 -8.95
CA ALA A 377 -8.91 24.52 -10.17
C ALA A 377 -9.70 23.42 -10.91
N ILE A 378 -10.12 22.38 -10.19
CA ILE A 378 -10.96 21.29 -10.72
C ILE A 378 -12.27 21.85 -11.29
N LYS A 379 -12.95 22.73 -10.54
CA LYS A 379 -14.21 23.36 -10.98
C LYS A 379 -14.04 24.28 -12.19
N ALA A 380 -12.85 24.84 -12.41
CA ALA A 380 -12.52 25.59 -13.62
C ALA A 380 -12.27 24.69 -14.85
N GLY A 381 -12.13 23.38 -14.66
CA GLY A 381 -11.84 22.44 -15.75
C GLY A 381 -10.35 22.15 -15.96
N PHE A 382 -9.47 22.63 -15.08
CA PHE A 382 -8.05 22.31 -15.12
C PHE A 382 -7.80 20.84 -14.74
N LYS A 383 -6.76 20.25 -15.33
CA LYS A 383 -6.39 18.84 -15.22
C LYS A 383 -4.98 18.63 -14.70
N ALA A 384 -4.15 19.67 -14.65
CA ALA A 384 -2.74 19.58 -14.28
C ALA A 384 -2.29 20.74 -13.37
N PRO A 385 -2.89 20.90 -12.17
CA PRO A 385 -2.50 21.95 -11.23
C PRO A 385 -1.07 21.78 -10.69
N LEU A 386 -0.35 22.90 -10.59
CA LEU A 386 0.88 23.06 -9.81
C LEU A 386 0.57 23.80 -8.51
N LEU A 387 0.68 23.15 -7.36
CA LEU A 387 0.49 23.77 -6.05
C LEU A 387 1.81 24.29 -5.48
N LEU A 388 1.82 25.57 -5.12
CA LEU A 388 2.89 26.14 -4.31
C LEU A 388 2.63 25.84 -2.84
N VAL A 389 3.58 25.17 -2.20
CA VAL A 389 3.51 24.79 -0.79
C VAL A 389 4.36 25.78 0.03
N PRO A 390 3.74 26.68 0.80
CA PRO A 390 4.47 27.67 1.56
C PRO A 390 5.06 27.08 2.84
N GLU A 391 6.21 27.62 3.24
CA GLU A 391 6.75 27.42 4.57
C GLU A 391 5.95 28.23 5.60
N SER A 392 6.06 27.82 6.87
CA SER A 392 5.41 28.51 7.99
C SER A 392 6.33 28.57 9.20
N ASP A 393 6.52 29.78 9.72
CA ASP A 393 7.23 29.98 10.99
C ASP A 393 6.40 29.55 12.21
N LYS A 394 5.06 29.57 12.12
CA LYS A 394 4.14 29.26 13.24
C LYS A 394 3.87 27.76 13.42
N PHE A 395 3.68 27.02 12.32
CA PHE A 395 3.32 25.61 12.33
C PHE A 395 4.36 24.75 11.61
N ALA A 396 5.07 23.90 12.37
CA ALA A 396 6.16 23.06 11.86
C ALA A 396 5.76 22.04 10.78
N HIS A 397 4.48 21.69 10.68
CA HIS A 397 3.95 20.71 9.72
C HIS A 397 3.03 21.34 8.66
N ALA A 398 3.12 22.66 8.43
CA ALA A 398 2.30 23.37 7.45
C ALA A 398 2.46 22.81 6.03
N GLU A 399 3.68 22.45 5.62
CA GLU A 399 3.96 21.91 4.28
C GLU A 399 3.23 20.58 4.05
N LEU A 400 3.42 19.62 4.96
CA LEU A 400 2.73 18.32 4.94
C LEU A 400 1.20 18.51 4.93
N CYS A 401 0.70 19.37 5.81
CA CYS A 401 -0.72 19.66 5.91
C CYS A 401 -1.27 20.32 4.64
N THR A 402 -0.54 21.22 4.01
CA THR A 402 -0.91 21.82 2.71
C THR A 402 -1.07 20.75 1.64
N VAL A 403 -0.10 19.82 1.53
CA VAL A 403 -0.16 18.71 0.57
C VAL A 403 -1.36 17.80 0.87
N LEU A 404 -1.60 17.42 2.13
CA LEU A 404 -2.76 16.60 2.52
C LEU A 404 -4.11 17.25 2.19
N GLY A 405 -4.21 18.58 2.29
CA GLY A 405 -5.39 19.34 1.90
C GLY A 405 -5.63 19.30 0.39
N ALA A 406 -4.57 19.41 -0.41
CA ALA A 406 -4.65 19.22 -1.86
C ALA A 406 -5.06 17.80 -2.25
N LEU A 407 -4.43 16.79 -1.61
CA LEU A 407 -4.72 15.38 -1.86
C LEU A 407 -6.17 14.99 -1.53
N SER A 408 -6.80 15.59 -0.51
CA SER A 408 -8.22 15.31 -0.21
C SER A 408 -9.16 15.63 -1.35
N GLU A 409 -8.83 16.63 -2.17
CA GLU A 409 -9.65 17.01 -3.32
C GLU A 409 -9.46 16.07 -4.51
N LEU A 410 -8.53 15.13 -4.46
CA LEU A 410 -8.31 14.14 -5.53
C LEU A 410 -9.18 12.91 -5.36
N TYR A 411 -9.76 12.71 -4.17
CA TYR A 411 -10.62 11.58 -3.88
C TYR A 411 -11.86 11.59 -4.79
N VAL A 412 -12.15 10.43 -5.36
CA VAL A 412 -13.37 10.15 -6.12
C VAL A 412 -14.09 8.99 -5.46
N PRO A 413 -15.37 9.07 -5.09
CA PRO A 413 -16.10 7.97 -4.47
C PRO A 413 -16.00 6.67 -5.27
N ILE A 414 -15.77 5.54 -4.58
CA ILE A 414 -15.59 4.23 -5.22
C ILE A 414 -16.70 3.88 -6.21
N GLN A 415 -17.95 4.16 -5.87
CA GLN A 415 -19.10 3.91 -6.75
C GLN A 415 -19.02 4.72 -8.02
N TYR A 416 -18.66 6.00 -7.90
CA TYR A 416 -18.51 6.83 -9.08
C TYR A 416 -17.35 6.39 -9.97
N ARG A 417 -16.27 5.86 -9.38
CA ARG A 417 -15.16 5.26 -10.14
C ARG A 417 -15.57 3.98 -10.87
N GLU A 418 -16.52 3.22 -10.33
CA GLU A 418 -16.97 1.94 -10.89
C GLU A 418 -18.12 2.11 -11.88
N ASP A 419 -19.12 2.92 -11.55
CA ASP A 419 -20.31 3.18 -12.37
C ASP A 419 -19.99 4.10 -13.56
N VAL A 420 -19.00 4.98 -13.41
CA VAL A 420 -18.61 5.99 -14.40
C VAL A 420 -17.08 6.02 -14.56
N PRO A 421 -16.45 4.97 -15.14
CA PRO A 421 -15.00 4.81 -15.17
C PRO A 421 -14.24 5.97 -15.81
N GLU A 422 -14.83 6.67 -16.78
CA GLU A 422 -14.25 7.85 -17.43
C GLU A 422 -14.14 9.07 -16.49
N LYS A 423 -14.79 9.02 -15.33
CA LYS A 423 -14.72 10.04 -14.26
C LYS A 423 -14.06 9.50 -12.98
N SER A 424 -13.30 8.42 -13.10
CA SER A 424 -12.50 7.85 -12.01
C SER A 424 -11.38 8.78 -11.51
N GLN A 425 -11.08 9.84 -12.27
CA GLN A 425 -10.09 10.87 -11.98
C GLN A 425 -10.73 12.27 -12.05
N ARG A 426 -10.39 13.15 -11.09
CA ARG A 426 -10.77 14.58 -11.17
C ARG A 426 -9.78 15.37 -12.03
N ILE A 427 -8.49 15.07 -11.89
CA ILE A 427 -7.35 15.64 -12.60
C ILE A 427 -6.41 14.52 -13.07
N SER A 428 -5.54 14.78 -14.05
CA SER A 428 -4.56 13.80 -14.55
C SER A 428 -3.27 13.80 -13.75
N ASN A 429 -2.80 14.97 -13.29
CA ASN A 429 -1.61 15.11 -12.47
C ASN A 429 -1.76 16.22 -11.42
N LEU A 430 -1.06 16.10 -10.30
CA LEU A 430 -0.85 17.18 -9.33
C LEU A 430 0.67 17.36 -9.17
N SER A 431 1.18 18.54 -9.51
CA SER A 431 2.55 18.89 -9.18
C SER A 431 2.58 19.70 -7.90
N VAL A 432 3.51 19.42 -7.00
CA VAL A 432 3.72 20.19 -5.76
C VAL A 432 5.12 20.79 -5.76
N MET A 433 5.23 22.07 -5.44
CA MET A 433 6.50 22.76 -5.30
C MET A 433 6.73 23.09 -3.83
N ILE A 434 7.73 22.45 -3.24
CA ILE A 434 8.09 22.57 -1.83
C ILE A 434 9.54 23.06 -1.78
N SER A 435 9.79 24.20 -1.13
CA SER A 435 11.14 24.80 -1.08
C SER A 435 12.07 24.15 -0.06
N SER A 436 11.51 23.46 0.94
CA SER A 436 12.27 22.76 1.98
C SER A 436 13.17 21.65 1.42
N PRO A 437 14.39 21.45 1.98
CA PRO A 437 15.26 20.34 1.59
C PRO A 437 14.64 18.95 1.89
N LYS A 438 13.56 18.91 2.68
CA LYS A 438 12.81 17.69 3.00
C LYS A 438 11.62 17.44 2.06
N ALA A 439 11.55 18.12 0.91
CA ALA A 439 10.42 18.02 -0.03
C ALA A 439 10.03 16.56 -0.37
N GLU A 440 11.00 15.69 -0.63
CA GLU A 440 10.76 14.27 -0.94
C GLU A 440 10.18 13.50 0.24
N GLU A 441 10.72 13.72 1.44
CA GLU A 441 10.24 13.10 2.67
C GLU A 441 8.79 13.54 2.95
N ILE A 442 8.50 14.83 2.82
CA ILE A 442 7.16 15.39 3.03
C ILE A 442 6.16 14.83 2.03
N LEU A 443 6.51 14.77 0.74
CA LEU A 443 5.62 14.21 -0.26
C LEU A 443 5.38 12.71 -0.02
N LYS A 444 6.44 11.94 0.26
CA LYS A 444 6.33 10.51 0.56
C LYS A 444 5.43 10.26 1.76
N ASP A 445 5.60 11.04 2.83
CA ASP A 445 4.77 10.95 4.02
C ASP A 445 3.31 11.36 3.75
N ALA A 446 3.08 12.41 2.96
CA ALA A 446 1.74 12.82 2.56
C ALA A 446 1.01 11.72 1.75
N LEU A 447 1.70 11.09 0.80
CA LEU A 447 1.15 10.00 -0.01
C LEU A 447 0.87 8.74 0.83
N LEU A 448 1.76 8.41 1.77
CA LEU A 448 1.55 7.32 2.71
C LEU A 448 0.30 7.55 3.56
N LEU A 449 0.17 8.72 4.19
CA LEU A 449 -1.01 9.06 5.00
C LEU A 449 -2.29 9.10 4.15
N GLU A 450 -2.21 9.63 2.92
CA GLU A 450 -3.36 9.68 2.02
C GLU A 450 -3.82 8.29 1.60
N SER A 451 -2.92 7.32 1.43
CA SER A 451 -3.27 5.95 1.11
C SER A 451 -4.25 5.36 2.15
N GLY A 452 -4.01 5.63 3.44
CA GLY A 452 -4.90 5.25 4.52
C GLY A 452 -6.24 6.00 4.49
N ARG A 453 -6.20 7.32 4.28
CA ARG A 453 -7.44 8.12 4.16
C ARG A 453 -8.29 7.66 2.97
N PHE A 454 -7.66 7.25 1.87
CA PHE A 454 -8.33 6.79 0.66
C PHE A 454 -9.14 5.51 0.92
N VAL A 455 -8.52 4.52 1.57
CA VAL A 455 -9.19 3.27 1.99
C VAL A 455 -10.33 3.55 2.95
N ALA A 456 -10.11 4.44 3.93
CA ALA A 456 -11.15 4.82 4.88
C ALA A 456 -12.33 5.51 4.18
N ARG A 457 -12.07 6.39 3.21
CA ARG A 457 -13.12 7.07 2.44
C ARG A 457 -13.86 6.11 1.53
N ASP A 458 -13.19 5.16 0.89
CA ASP A 458 -13.87 4.14 0.07
C ASP A 458 -14.89 3.36 0.88
N ILE A 459 -14.49 2.85 2.04
CA ILE A 459 -15.40 2.14 2.93
C ILE A 459 -16.46 3.11 3.46
N GLY A 460 -16.08 4.27 3.99
CA GLY A 460 -17.00 5.21 4.62
C GLY A 460 -18.02 5.86 3.66
N VAL A 461 -17.66 6.11 2.39
CA VAL A 461 -18.49 6.73 1.33
C VAL A 461 -19.35 5.75 0.59
N GLY A 462 -18.89 4.53 0.38
CA GLY A 462 -19.71 3.55 -0.29
C GLY A 462 -21.09 3.47 0.33
N ASP A 463 -22.11 3.51 -0.52
CA ASP A 463 -23.49 3.41 -0.09
C ASP A 463 -23.75 2.07 0.65
N PRO A 464 -24.94 1.90 1.25
CA PRO A 464 -25.27 0.70 2.00
C PRO A 464 -25.16 -0.62 1.24
N GLU A 465 -25.15 -0.57 -0.09
CA GLU A 465 -25.13 -1.74 -0.97
C GLU A 465 -23.74 -2.02 -1.51
N ARG A 466 -23.03 -1.01 -2.00
CA ARG A 466 -21.65 -1.18 -2.46
C ARG A 466 -20.70 -1.53 -1.32
N MET A 467 -20.97 -1.01 -0.12
CA MET A 467 -20.18 -1.31 1.09
C MET A 467 -21.05 -1.98 2.16
N ALA A 468 -21.86 -2.95 1.74
CA ALA A 468 -22.44 -3.95 2.64
C ALA A 468 -21.35 -4.88 3.22
N PRO A 469 -21.59 -5.61 4.32
CA PRO A 469 -20.53 -6.37 5.00
C PRO A 469 -19.78 -7.37 4.09
N PRO A 470 -20.43 -8.20 3.24
CA PRO A 470 -19.71 -9.09 2.32
C PRO A 470 -18.89 -8.34 1.25
N ARG A 471 -19.32 -7.15 0.82
CA ARG A 471 -18.59 -6.33 -0.17
C ARG A 471 -17.37 -5.65 0.43
N ILE A 472 -17.43 -5.30 1.72
CA ILE A 472 -16.27 -4.80 2.45
C ILE A 472 -15.26 -5.94 2.64
N GLU A 473 -15.71 -7.17 2.91
CA GLU A 473 -14.84 -8.35 2.94
C GLU A 473 -14.07 -8.54 1.62
N GLU A 474 -14.75 -8.50 0.47
CA GLU A 474 -14.12 -8.56 -0.84
C GLU A 474 -13.07 -7.46 -1.04
N TYR A 475 -13.42 -6.21 -0.66
CA TYR A 475 -12.56 -5.05 -0.80
C TYR A 475 -11.30 -5.14 0.09
N VAL A 476 -11.48 -5.47 1.38
CA VAL A 476 -10.42 -5.57 2.39
C VAL A 476 -9.47 -6.73 2.08
N THR A 477 -10.01 -7.90 1.71
CA THR A 477 -9.21 -9.07 1.31
C THR A 477 -8.34 -8.76 0.09
N LYS A 478 -8.84 -7.93 -0.84
CA LYS A 478 -8.08 -7.52 -2.04
C LYS A 478 -6.94 -6.56 -1.71
N ILE A 479 -7.11 -5.67 -0.73
CA ILE A 479 -6.10 -4.66 -0.37
C ILE A 479 -5.02 -5.28 0.53
N PHE A 480 -5.41 -6.12 1.48
CA PHE A 480 -4.51 -6.68 2.48
C PHE A 480 -4.04 -8.10 2.14
N LYS A 481 -3.85 -8.42 0.86
CA LYS A 481 -3.36 -9.75 0.42
C LYS A 481 -2.03 -10.16 1.06
N ASN A 482 -1.20 -9.18 1.38
CA ASN A 482 0.12 -9.37 1.98
C ASN A 482 0.08 -9.44 3.51
N LEU A 483 -1.09 -9.23 4.12
CA LEU A 483 -1.31 -9.36 5.55
C LEU A 483 -2.15 -10.60 5.82
N LYS A 484 -2.12 -11.08 7.06
CA LYS A 484 -3.00 -12.18 7.45
C LYS A 484 -4.41 -11.64 7.63
N VAL A 485 -5.37 -12.19 6.89
CA VAL A 485 -6.79 -11.81 6.96
C VAL A 485 -7.61 -13.03 7.38
N ASP A 486 -8.22 -12.96 8.57
CA ASP A 486 -9.12 -14.00 9.10
C ASP A 486 -10.56 -13.46 9.11
N VAL A 487 -11.45 -14.05 8.30
CA VAL A 487 -12.86 -13.64 8.21
C VAL A 487 -13.76 -14.61 8.98
N ILE A 488 -14.56 -14.07 9.90
CA ILE A 488 -15.63 -14.80 10.57
C ILE A 488 -16.97 -14.40 9.94
N SER A 489 -17.57 -15.34 9.22
CA SER A 489 -18.83 -15.18 8.47
C SER A 489 -19.88 -16.25 8.78
N ASP A 490 -19.46 -17.38 9.37
CA ASP A 490 -20.35 -18.48 9.75
C ASP A 490 -21.29 -18.06 10.88
N ILE A 491 -22.60 -18.24 10.67
CA ILE A 491 -23.65 -17.79 11.58
C ILE A 491 -23.59 -18.51 12.93
N ASN A 492 -23.28 -19.81 12.93
CA ASN A 492 -23.21 -20.59 14.17
C ASN A 492 -22.03 -20.13 15.04
N THR A 493 -20.88 -19.91 14.39
CA THR A 493 -19.69 -19.36 15.04
C THR A 493 -19.96 -17.96 15.59
N ILE A 494 -20.58 -17.08 14.80
CA ILE A 494 -20.95 -15.73 15.25
C ILE A 494 -21.88 -15.80 16.46
N THR A 495 -22.93 -16.62 16.40
CA THR A 495 -23.92 -16.74 17.48
C THR A 495 -23.31 -17.26 18.78
N LYS A 496 -22.38 -18.22 18.68
CA LYS A 496 -21.73 -18.84 19.84
C LYS A 496 -20.63 -17.98 20.44
N GLU A 497 -19.79 -17.37 19.60
CA GLU A 497 -18.55 -16.71 20.03
C GLU A 497 -18.64 -15.19 20.12
N TYR A 498 -19.63 -14.59 19.45
CA TYR A 498 -19.87 -13.14 19.40
C TYR A 498 -21.36 -12.81 19.59
N PRO A 499 -21.97 -13.23 20.71
CA PRO A 499 -23.41 -13.16 20.93
C PRO A 499 -24.00 -11.73 20.88
N LEU A 500 -23.28 -10.70 21.33
CA LEU A 500 -23.73 -9.30 21.24
C LEU A 500 -23.70 -8.80 19.79
N PHE A 501 -22.67 -9.16 19.02
CA PHE A 501 -22.64 -8.89 17.58
C PHE A 501 -23.77 -9.64 16.85
N ALA A 502 -23.99 -10.91 17.20
CA ALA A 502 -25.02 -11.76 16.62
C ALA A 502 -26.42 -11.17 16.83
N ALA A 503 -26.68 -10.58 17.99
CA ALA A 503 -27.95 -9.92 18.29
C ALA A 503 -28.22 -8.73 17.36
N VAL A 504 -27.24 -7.87 17.13
CA VAL A 504 -27.37 -6.73 16.19
C VAL A 504 -27.60 -7.22 14.75
N ASN A 505 -26.92 -8.29 14.37
CA ASN A 505 -26.98 -8.86 13.02
C ASN A 505 -28.22 -9.74 12.77
N ARG A 506 -29.02 -10.03 13.80
CA ARG A 506 -30.05 -11.08 13.79
C ARG A 506 -31.07 -10.91 12.66
N ALA A 507 -31.64 -9.71 12.50
CA ALA A 507 -32.56 -9.41 11.40
C ALA A 507 -31.87 -9.40 10.03
N ALA A 508 -30.63 -8.92 9.94
CA ALA A 508 -29.89 -8.84 8.68
C ALA A 508 -29.46 -10.23 8.16
N ASN A 509 -29.33 -11.23 9.04
CA ASN A 509 -28.90 -12.58 8.67
C ASN A 509 -29.82 -13.30 7.67
N GLN A 510 -31.09 -12.91 7.64
CA GLN A 510 -32.08 -13.43 6.69
C GLN A 510 -31.78 -13.02 5.24
N ILE A 511 -30.97 -11.98 5.04
CA ILE A 511 -30.61 -11.45 3.73
C ILE A 511 -29.11 -11.67 3.49
N GLU A 512 -28.77 -12.59 2.57
CA GLU A 512 -27.38 -13.02 2.33
C GLU A 512 -26.40 -11.85 2.09
N ARG A 513 -26.80 -10.90 1.24
CA ARG A 513 -26.00 -9.70 0.92
C ARG A 513 -25.79 -8.74 2.11
N HIS A 514 -26.51 -8.91 3.22
CA HIS A 514 -26.41 -8.08 4.43
C HIS A 514 -25.80 -8.81 5.62
N ARG A 515 -25.54 -10.13 5.51
CA ARG A 515 -24.98 -10.94 6.58
C ARG A 515 -23.68 -10.34 7.11
N GLY A 516 -23.61 -10.14 8.42
CA GLY A 516 -22.45 -9.57 9.09
C GLY A 516 -21.14 -10.32 8.85
N ARG A 517 -20.04 -9.61 9.06
CA ARG A 517 -18.66 -10.09 8.99
C ARG A 517 -17.86 -9.53 10.15
N ILE A 518 -17.03 -10.36 10.78
CA ILE A 518 -15.96 -9.87 11.65
C ILE A 518 -14.65 -10.21 10.96
N ILE A 519 -13.92 -9.19 10.52
CA ILE A 519 -12.68 -9.36 9.76
C ILE A 519 -11.51 -8.97 10.65
N PHE A 520 -10.61 -9.90 10.92
CA PHE A 520 -9.34 -9.63 11.58
C PHE A 520 -8.25 -9.49 10.53
N VAL A 521 -7.46 -8.42 10.62
CA VAL A 521 -6.28 -8.18 9.78
C VAL A 521 -5.07 -8.05 10.70
N GLU A 522 -4.03 -8.82 10.46
CA GLU A 522 -2.84 -8.89 11.31
C GLU A 522 -1.57 -8.61 10.50
N TYR A 523 -0.80 -7.62 10.97
CA TYR A 523 0.56 -7.34 10.53
C TYR A 523 1.54 -7.72 11.64
N LYS A 524 2.40 -8.69 11.36
CA LYS A 524 3.53 -9.05 12.24
C LYS A 524 4.81 -8.38 11.74
N PRO A 525 5.54 -7.66 12.61
CA PRO A 525 6.80 -7.04 12.22
C PRO A 525 7.89 -8.10 12.00
N PRO A 526 8.93 -7.78 11.21
CA PRO A 526 10.08 -8.67 11.02
C PRO A 526 10.98 -8.79 12.26
N GLN A 527 10.99 -7.77 13.14
CA GLN A 527 11.73 -7.83 14.41
C GLN A 527 10.81 -8.15 15.59
N PRO A 528 11.34 -8.62 16.73
CA PRO A 528 10.55 -8.78 17.95
C PRO A 528 9.79 -7.49 18.27
N ALA A 529 8.46 -7.61 18.40
CA ALA A 529 7.62 -6.44 18.60
C ALA A 529 7.90 -5.80 19.97
N ARG A 530 8.16 -4.49 19.99
CA ARG A 530 8.26 -3.73 21.25
C ARG A 530 6.91 -3.43 21.88
N LYS A 531 5.85 -3.40 21.04
CA LYS A 531 4.48 -3.12 21.44
C LYS A 531 3.49 -3.70 20.43
N THR A 532 2.25 -3.88 20.88
CA THR A 532 1.16 -4.40 20.05
C THR A 532 -0.03 -3.45 20.06
N LEU A 533 -0.48 -3.01 18.89
CA LEU A 533 -1.65 -2.17 18.71
C LEU A 533 -2.83 -3.04 18.27
N MET A 534 -3.92 -3.01 19.03
CA MET A 534 -5.08 -3.88 18.81
C MET A 534 -6.33 -3.03 18.62
N LEU A 535 -6.75 -2.77 17.38
CA LEU A 535 -7.81 -1.81 17.07
C LEU A 535 -9.11 -2.50 16.67
N VAL A 536 -10.23 -2.13 17.28
CA VAL A 536 -11.58 -2.63 16.93
C VAL A 536 -12.42 -1.48 16.38
N GLY A 537 -12.93 -1.60 15.16
CA GLY A 537 -13.70 -0.56 14.51
C GLY A 537 -15.19 -0.88 14.43
N LYS A 538 -16.05 0.08 14.80
CA LYS A 538 -17.51 0.02 14.58
C LYS A 538 -17.78 0.04 13.08
N GLY A 539 -18.39 -1.03 12.56
CA GLY A 539 -18.68 -1.23 11.14
C GLY A 539 -20.16 -1.35 10.84
N VAL A 540 -21.02 -0.50 11.42
CA VAL A 540 -22.46 -0.55 11.12
C VAL A 540 -22.69 0.01 9.72
N THR A 541 -22.82 -0.88 8.73
CA THR A 541 -22.86 -0.54 7.31
C THR A 541 -24.09 0.26 6.90
N TYR A 542 -25.18 0.06 7.64
CA TYR A 542 -26.36 0.91 7.67
C TYR A 542 -27.10 0.73 8.99
N ASP A 543 -27.44 1.83 9.64
CA ASP A 543 -28.15 1.83 10.91
C ASP A 543 -29.58 2.32 10.75
N THR A 544 -30.54 1.40 10.89
CA THR A 544 -31.97 1.74 10.93
C THR A 544 -32.46 2.09 12.33
N GLY A 545 -31.66 1.79 13.36
CA GLY A 545 -32.03 1.77 14.77
C GLY A 545 -32.62 0.45 15.27
N GLY A 546 -32.91 -0.51 14.39
CA GLY A 546 -33.51 -1.80 14.77
C GLY A 546 -34.98 -1.64 15.15
N ALA A 547 -35.40 -2.26 16.26
CA ALA A 547 -36.76 -2.11 16.78
C ALA A 547 -37.05 -0.66 17.25
N ASP A 548 -36.06 0.01 17.82
CA ASP A 548 -36.04 1.44 18.13
C ASP A 548 -35.75 2.29 16.87
N ILE A 549 -36.64 2.18 15.88
CA ILE A 549 -36.44 2.71 14.53
C ILE A 549 -36.14 4.22 14.50
N LYS A 550 -35.15 4.61 13.69
CA LYS A 550 -34.86 6.01 13.34
C LYS A 550 -35.96 6.58 12.43
N ALA A 551 -37.00 7.15 13.04
CA ALA A 551 -38.11 7.79 12.35
C ALA A 551 -37.86 9.27 12.00
N GLY A 552 -38.69 9.83 11.11
CA GLY A 552 -38.67 11.28 10.81
C GLY A 552 -37.54 11.74 9.89
N GLY A 553 -36.94 10.84 9.11
CA GLY A 553 -35.92 11.17 8.11
C GLY A 553 -34.47 11.17 8.63
N ILE A 554 -34.26 10.98 9.93
CA ILE A 554 -32.92 10.97 10.57
C ILE A 554 -32.08 9.72 10.24
N MET A 555 -32.66 8.75 9.52
CA MET A 555 -31.95 7.58 8.99
C MET A 555 -31.05 7.94 7.78
N ALA A 556 -31.36 9.03 7.07
CA ALA A 556 -30.54 9.49 5.96
C ALA A 556 -29.11 9.80 6.45
N GLY A 557 -28.11 9.22 5.77
CA GLY A 557 -26.70 9.36 6.13
C GLY A 557 -26.17 8.32 7.12
N MET A 558 -27.01 7.42 7.66
CA MET A 558 -26.55 6.32 8.53
C MET A 558 -25.72 5.25 7.81
N SER A 559 -25.47 5.40 6.51
CA SER A 559 -24.41 4.66 5.82
C SER A 559 -23.01 5.04 6.30
N ARG A 560 -22.85 6.19 6.97
CA ARG A 560 -21.57 6.63 7.56
C ARG A 560 -21.21 5.90 8.86
N ASP A 561 -22.11 5.09 9.39
CA ASP A 561 -21.94 4.47 10.72
C ASP A 561 -20.93 3.30 10.77
N LYS A 562 -20.25 3.08 9.63
CA LYS A 562 -19.10 2.20 9.43
C LYS A 562 -17.76 2.93 9.41
N CYS A 563 -17.74 4.24 9.62
CA CYS A 563 -16.49 5.03 9.59
C CYS A 563 -15.48 4.61 10.67
N GLY A 564 -15.91 3.99 11.77
CA GLY A 564 -15.00 3.42 12.77
C GLY A 564 -14.15 2.26 12.21
N ALA A 565 -14.80 1.29 11.58
CA ALA A 565 -14.14 0.21 10.84
C ALA A 565 -13.34 0.75 9.65
N ALA A 566 -13.85 1.76 8.95
CA ALA A 566 -13.13 2.41 7.86
C ALA A 566 -11.81 3.05 8.33
N ALA A 567 -11.82 3.72 9.49
CA ALA A 567 -10.62 4.30 10.09
C ALA A 567 -9.59 3.23 10.47
N VAL A 568 -10.03 2.10 11.06
CA VAL A 568 -9.14 0.97 11.36
C VAL A 568 -8.54 0.38 10.09
N ALA A 569 -9.33 0.17 9.04
CA ALA A 569 -8.83 -0.31 7.74
C ALA A 569 -7.84 0.69 7.12
N GLY A 570 -8.11 1.99 7.18
CA GLY A 570 -7.20 3.01 6.69
C GLY A 570 -5.88 3.07 7.47
N PHE A 571 -5.90 2.91 8.80
CA PHE A 571 -4.69 2.77 9.61
C PHE A 571 -3.89 1.52 9.23
N LEU A 572 -4.56 0.38 9.05
CA LEU A 572 -3.93 -0.86 8.58
C LEU A 572 -3.30 -0.70 7.19
N GLN A 573 -3.87 0.11 6.30
CA GLN A 573 -3.26 0.41 5.01
C GLN A 573 -1.95 1.20 5.15
N ILE A 574 -1.87 2.16 6.07
CA ILE A 574 -0.60 2.83 6.37
C ILE A 574 0.43 1.81 6.89
N VAL A 575 0.01 0.90 7.78
CA VAL A 575 0.89 -0.16 8.29
C VAL A 575 1.35 -1.10 7.17
N ASN A 576 0.47 -1.47 6.25
CA ASN A 576 0.75 -2.32 5.09
C ASN A 576 1.81 -1.71 4.16
N GLU A 577 1.74 -0.40 3.93
CA GLU A 577 2.69 0.34 3.09
C GLU A 577 3.99 0.66 3.83
N GLN A 578 3.90 1.12 5.08
CA GLN A 578 5.05 1.55 5.89
C GLN A 578 5.89 0.37 6.39
N LYS A 579 5.25 -0.78 6.67
CA LYS A 579 5.87 -1.99 7.22
C LYS A 579 6.78 -1.70 8.44
N PRO A 580 6.22 -1.17 9.55
CA PRO A 580 7.01 -0.78 10.72
C PRO A 580 7.77 -1.98 11.31
N SER A 581 9.08 -1.82 11.54
CA SER A 581 9.99 -2.94 11.82
C SER A 581 9.78 -3.64 13.14
N ASP A 582 9.16 -2.99 14.13
CA ASP A 582 9.06 -3.47 15.52
C ASP A 582 7.66 -3.30 16.16
N ILE A 583 6.62 -3.07 15.35
CA ILE A 583 5.24 -2.85 15.83
C ILE A 583 4.32 -3.93 15.30
N HIS A 584 3.73 -4.71 16.22
CA HIS A 584 2.66 -5.66 15.89
C HIS A 584 1.32 -4.92 15.85
N VAL A 585 0.56 -5.09 14.77
CA VAL A 585 -0.76 -4.48 14.62
C VAL A 585 -1.81 -5.54 14.30
N ILE A 586 -2.91 -5.52 15.03
CA ILE A 586 -4.07 -6.38 14.81
C ILE A 586 -5.31 -5.47 14.74
N GLY A 587 -6.02 -5.46 13.63
CA GLY A 587 -7.27 -4.72 13.47
C GLY A 587 -8.46 -5.67 13.33
N ALA A 588 -9.60 -5.34 13.95
CA ALA A 588 -10.88 -6.01 13.74
C ALA A 588 -11.92 -5.04 13.19
N LEU A 589 -12.54 -5.42 12.07
CA LEU A 589 -13.64 -4.70 11.45
C LEU A 589 -14.94 -5.42 11.80
N CYS A 590 -15.78 -4.82 12.65
CA CYS A 590 -17.05 -5.41 13.10
C CYS A 590 -18.19 -4.95 12.19
N LEU A 591 -18.39 -5.63 11.07
CA LEU A 591 -19.26 -5.21 9.97
C LEU A 591 -20.66 -5.81 10.08
N VAL A 592 -21.67 -4.99 10.36
CA VAL A 592 -23.06 -5.44 10.54
C VAL A 592 -24.03 -4.47 9.90
N ARG A 593 -25.27 -4.87 9.67
CA ARG A 593 -26.38 -3.97 9.34
C ARG A 593 -27.42 -4.05 10.45
N ASN A 594 -27.64 -2.95 11.17
CA ASN A 594 -28.67 -2.90 12.21
C ASN A 594 -30.03 -2.71 11.54
N SER A 595 -30.71 -3.83 11.29
CA SER A 595 -31.94 -3.89 10.50
C SER A 595 -33.16 -4.12 11.37
N VAL A 596 -34.32 -3.63 10.91
CA VAL A 596 -35.63 -3.97 11.46
C VAL A 596 -36.23 -5.17 10.71
N GLY A 597 -36.83 -6.10 11.44
CA GLY A 597 -37.41 -7.32 10.88
C GLY A 597 -38.00 -8.22 11.96
N GLU A 598 -38.59 -9.36 11.56
CA GLU A 598 -39.20 -10.32 12.50
C GLU A 598 -38.20 -10.89 13.53
N ASP A 599 -36.93 -10.99 13.14
CA ASP A 599 -35.82 -11.46 13.97
C ASP A 599 -34.97 -10.31 14.54
N CYS A 600 -35.45 -9.07 14.58
CA CYS A 600 -34.67 -8.03 15.27
C CYS A 600 -34.60 -8.31 16.77
N TYR A 601 -33.46 -7.99 17.38
CA TYR A 601 -33.38 -7.94 18.83
C TYR A 601 -34.19 -6.75 19.36
N VAL A 602 -34.74 -6.88 20.56
CA VAL A 602 -35.58 -5.84 21.18
C VAL A 602 -35.04 -5.38 22.54
N SER A 603 -35.50 -4.22 22.97
CA SER A 603 -35.26 -3.72 24.32
C SER A 603 -35.79 -4.69 25.39
N ASP A 604 -35.15 -4.69 26.56
CA ASP A 604 -35.34 -5.64 27.67
C ASP A 604 -34.84 -7.07 27.46
N GLU A 605 -34.39 -7.45 26.25
CA GLU A 605 -33.63 -8.69 26.09
C GLU A 605 -32.36 -8.67 26.95
N ILE A 606 -32.01 -9.83 27.53
CA ILE A 606 -30.74 -10.04 28.23
C ILE A 606 -29.89 -10.98 27.40
N ILE A 607 -28.76 -10.47 26.91
CA ILE A 607 -27.82 -11.21 26.08
C ILE A 607 -26.49 -11.34 26.85
N THR A 608 -26.00 -12.56 26.98
CA THR A 608 -24.71 -12.82 27.63
C THR A 608 -23.58 -12.57 26.64
N SER A 609 -22.61 -11.73 26.99
CA SER A 609 -21.43 -11.42 26.16
C SER A 609 -20.45 -12.60 26.12
N ARG A 610 -19.45 -12.54 25.22
CA ARG A 610 -18.32 -13.47 25.19
C ARG A 610 -17.59 -13.57 26.53
N ALA A 611 -17.54 -12.47 27.30
CA ALA A 611 -16.94 -12.45 28.63
C ALA A 611 -17.82 -13.09 29.71
N GLY A 612 -19.02 -13.57 29.36
CA GLY A 612 -20.00 -14.10 30.32
C GLY A 612 -20.86 -13.04 31.00
N VAL A 613 -20.74 -11.76 30.61
CA VAL A 613 -21.45 -10.64 31.24
C VAL A 613 -22.86 -10.54 30.66
N ARG A 614 -23.88 -10.54 31.52
CA ARG A 614 -25.29 -10.47 31.15
C ARG A 614 -25.70 -9.03 30.88
N VAL A 615 -25.88 -8.68 29.61
CA VAL A 615 -26.21 -7.33 29.14
C VAL A 615 -27.72 -7.20 28.91
N ARG A 616 -28.40 -6.33 29.66
CA ARG A 616 -29.77 -5.91 29.31
C ARG A 616 -29.74 -4.85 28.22
N VAL A 617 -30.47 -5.10 27.14
CA VAL A 617 -30.67 -4.16 26.03
C VAL A 617 -31.58 -3.04 26.50
N GLY A 618 -31.11 -1.80 26.39
CA GLY A 618 -31.90 -0.62 26.75
C GLY A 618 -32.53 0.05 25.53
N ASN A 619 -31.83 0.04 24.39
CA ASN A 619 -32.27 0.61 23.14
C ASN A 619 -31.48 -0.03 21.97
N THR A 620 -32.17 -0.47 20.93
CA THR A 620 -31.54 -1.16 19.79
C THR A 620 -30.78 -0.21 18.85
N ASP A 621 -30.93 1.11 19.02
CA ASP A 621 -30.14 2.18 18.38
C ASP A 621 -28.80 2.45 19.09
N ALA A 622 -28.49 1.69 20.14
CA ALA A 622 -27.19 1.66 20.80
C ALA A 622 -26.38 0.41 20.40
N GLU A 623 -26.51 -0.03 19.17
CA GLU A 623 -25.95 -1.25 18.59
C GLU A 623 -24.42 -1.24 18.47
N GLY A 624 -23.82 -0.06 18.22
CA GLY A 624 -22.38 0.03 17.92
C GLY A 624 -21.47 -0.49 19.02
N ARG A 625 -21.87 -0.31 20.29
CA ARG A 625 -21.12 -0.86 21.43
C ARG A 625 -21.30 -2.38 21.55
N MET A 626 -22.45 -2.91 21.16
CA MET A 626 -22.74 -4.34 21.17
C MET A 626 -21.94 -5.06 20.08
N CYS A 627 -21.88 -4.49 18.87
CA CYS A 627 -21.17 -5.12 17.76
C CYS A 627 -19.65 -5.19 17.97
N MET A 628 -19.05 -4.27 18.72
CA MET A 628 -17.62 -4.28 19.02
C MET A 628 -17.23 -5.11 20.23
N ALA A 629 -18.11 -5.23 21.23
CA ALA A 629 -17.76 -5.76 22.56
C ALA A 629 -17.12 -7.16 22.50
N ASP A 630 -17.73 -8.11 21.78
CA ASP A 630 -17.18 -9.49 21.75
C ASP A 630 -15.86 -9.58 20.99
N ALA A 631 -15.67 -8.79 19.93
CA ALA A 631 -14.40 -8.71 19.22
C ALA A 631 -13.31 -8.08 20.10
N LEU A 632 -13.64 -7.04 20.87
CA LEU A 632 -12.75 -6.45 21.88
C LEU A 632 -12.40 -7.44 22.98
N CYS A 633 -13.36 -8.26 23.43
CA CYS A 633 -13.11 -9.33 24.40
C CYS A 633 -12.13 -10.37 23.85
N ARG A 634 -12.29 -10.81 22.60
CA ARG A 634 -11.33 -11.70 21.93
C ARG A 634 -9.94 -11.07 21.82
N MET A 635 -9.82 -9.78 21.50
CA MET A 635 -8.54 -9.06 21.49
C MET A 635 -7.87 -9.05 22.87
N LYS A 636 -8.64 -8.78 23.94
CA LYS A 636 -8.16 -8.85 25.33
C LYS A 636 -7.67 -10.26 25.66
N GLU A 637 -8.44 -11.30 25.34
CA GLU A 637 -8.06 -12.70 25.54
C GLU A 637 -6.74 -13.01 24.84
N MET A 638 -6.59 -12.62 23.56
CA MET A 638 -5.36 -12.80 22.79
C MET A 638 -4.15 -12.09 23.44
N ALA A 639 -4.32 -10.83 23.86
CA ALA A 639 -3.27 -10.06 24.52
C ALA A 639 -2.73 -10.79 25.76
N VAL A 640 -3.64 -11.34 26.57
CA VAL A 640 -3.32 -12.03 27.83
C VAL A 640 -2.76 -13.43 27.60
N SER A 641 -3.38 -14.21 26.71
CA SER A 641 -3.06 -15.63 26.51
C SER A 641 -1.78 -15.82 25.70
N GLN A 642 -1.50 -14.93 24.74
CA GLN A 642 -0.30 -14.95 23.92
C GLN A 642 0.83 -14.10 24.51
N ASN A 643 0.58 -13.43 25.64
CA ASN A 643 1.53 -12.55 26.30
C ASN A 643 2.12 -11.51 25.33
N LEU A 644 1.24 -10.84 24.58
CA LEU A 644 1.65 -9.87 23.55
C LEU A 644 2.42 -8.71 24.19
N PRO A 645 3.47 -8.18 23.56
CA PRO A 645 4.30 -7.13 24.13
C PRO A 645 3.53 -5.80 24.18
N ASP A 646 3.57 -5.13 25.34
CA ASP A 646 2.97 -3.81 25.63
C ASP A 646 1.63 -3.55 24.91
N PRO A 647 0.61 -4.40 25.12
CA PRO A 647 -0.61 -4.37 24.33
C PRO A 647 -1.43 -3.12 24.64
N HIS A 648 -1.87 -2.45 23.59
CA HIS A 648 -2.77 -1.31 23.66
C HIS A 648 -4.00 -1.57 22.80
N LEU A 649 -5.14 -1.73 23.46
CA LEU A 649 -6.42 -1.97 22.81
C LEU A 649 -7.12 -0.65 22.49
N PHE A 650 -7.70 -0.56 21.31
CA PHE A 650 -8.44 0.61 20.85
C PHE A 650 -9.83 0.21 20.38
N THR A 651 -10.79 1.09 20.60
CA THR A 651 -12.04 1.07 19.82
C THR A 651 -12.20 2.39 19.08
N VAL A 652 -12.60 2.33 17.81
CA VAL A 652 -12.83 3.52 16.97
C VAL A 652 -14.26 3.46 16.44
N ALA A 653 -15.08 4.45 16.75
CA ALA A 653 -16.52 4.39 16.45
C ALA A 653 -17.17 5.75 16.24
N THR A 654 -18.13 5.81 15.32
CA THR A 654 -19.12 6.89 15.20
C THR A 654 -20.23 6.64 16.23
N LEU A 655 -19.92 6.77 17.51
CA LEU A 655 -20.72 6.07 18.54
C LEU A 655 -21.86 6.90 19.10
N THR A 656 -21.68 8.21 19.30
CA THR A 656 -22.70 9.01 19.99
C THR A 656 -22.93 10.39 19.37
N GLY A 657 -24.21 10.78 19.26
CA GLY A 657 -24.57 12.16 18.92
C GLY A 657 -24.12 13.17 19.99
N HIS A 658 -23.89 12.72 21.23
CA HIS A 658 -23.35 13.55 22.30
C HIS A 658 -21.91 13.99 22.02
N ALA A 659 -21.08 13.19 21.37
CA ALA A 659 -19.72 13.61 21.02
C ALA A 659 -19.74 14.87 20.13
N ILE A 660 -20.71 14.96 19.21
CA ILE A 660 -20.92 16.13 18.34
C ILE A 660 -21.27 17.37 19.17
N LEU A 661 -22.16 17.23 20.15
CA LEU A 661 -22.54 18.34 21.03
C LEU A 661 -21.43 18.75 21.99
N ALA A 662 -20.54 17.83 22.38
CA ALA A 662 -19.48 18.07 23.35
C ALA A 662 -18.23 18.71 22.72
N ALA A 663 -17.75 18.16 21.61
CA ALA A 663 -16.51 18.58 20.97
C ALA A 663 -16.71 19.51 19.75
N GLY A 664 -17.90 19.51 19.16
CA GLY A 664 -18.17 20.21 17.90
C GLY A 664 -17.65 19.47 16.66
N SER A 665 -18.10 19.91 15.49
CA SER A 665 -17.76 19.26 14.22
C SER A 665 -16.26 19.35 13.91
N GLY A 666 -15.67 18.24 13.46
CA GLY A 666 -14.27 18.14 13.07
C GLY A 666 -13.30 17.76 14.19
N TYR A 667 -13.79 17.39 15.37
CA TYR A 667 -12.97 17.03 16.53
C TYR A 667 -13.32 15.62 17.02
N SER A 668 -12.35 14.72 17.09
CA SER A 668 -12.57 13.39 17.69
C SER A 668 -12.55 13.51 19.22
N ILE A 669 -13.15 12.57 19.95
CA ILE A 669 -12.97 12.46 21.40
C ILE A 669 -12.15 11.21 21.73
N VAL A 670 -11.12 11.36 22.57
CA VAL A 670 -10.33 10.26 23.11
C VAL A 670 -10.62 10.05 24.59
N ILE A 671 -10.80 8.80 24.99
CA ILE A 671 -11.10 8.38 26.36
C ILE A 671 -10.20 7.20 26.73
N ASP A 672 -9.35 7.37 27.73
CA ASP A 672 -8.48 6.31 28.23
C ASP A 672 -9.10 5.58 29.44
N ASN A 673 -8.83 4.27 29.55
CA ASN A 673 -8.93 3.58 30.83
C ASN A 673 -7.79 4.03 31.77
N SER A 674 -7.83 3.58 33.04
CA SER A 674 -6.84 3.98 34.04
C SER A 674 -5.39 3.64 33.63
N VAL A 675 -5.16 2.49 33.00
CA VAL A 675 -3.82 2.05 32.57
C VAL A 675 -3.28 2.92 31.44
N ALA A 676 -4.08 3.17 30.40
CA ALA A 676 -3.68 4.06 29.30
C ALA A 676 -3.47 5.50 29.79
N HIS A 677 -4.36 6.00 30.67
CA HIS A 677 -4.28 7.33 31.26
C HIS A 677 -2.96 7.55 32.03
N CYS A 678 -2.48 6.55 32.79
CA CYS A 678 -1.20 6.63 33.49
C CYS A 678 0.01 6.80 32.57
N THR A 679 -0.10 6.43 31.29
CA THR A 679 0.94 6.65 30.29
C THR A 679 0.84 8.02 29.59
N GLY A 680 -0.19 8.81 29.90
CA GLY A 680 -0.45 10.10 29.26
C GLY A 680 -0.90 10.00 27.81
N HIS A 681 -1.41 8.83 27.37
CA HIS A 681 -1.70 8.53 25.97
C HIS A 681 -2.70 9.51 25.34
N ALA A 682 -3.87 9.73 25.92
CA ALA A 682 -4.88 10.64 25.40
C ALA A 682 -4.33 12.07 25.13
N ARG A 683 -3.52 12.61 26.05
CA ARG A 683 -2.90 13.93 25.89
C ARG A 683 -1.84 13.93 24.78
N LYS A 684 -1.01 12.89 24.71
CA LYS A 684 -0.06 12.72 23.60
C LYS A 684 -0.78 12.71 22.27
N LEU A 685 -1.92 12.00 22.17
CA LEU A 685 -2.70 11.92 20.95
C LEU A 685 -3.33 13.27 20.59
N GLN A 686 -3.85 14.01 21.57
CA GLN A 686 -4.34 15.39 21.37
C GLN A 686 -3.25 16.33 20.85
N GLU A 687 -2.07 16.33 21.46
CA GLU A 687 -0.93 17.16 21.03
C GLU A 687 -0.49 16.83 19.60
N ILE A 688 -0.45 15.55 19.25
CA ILE A 688 -0.10 15.10 17.89
C ILE A 688 -1.21 15.48 16.91
N GLY A 689 -2.46 15.24 17.25
CA GLY A 689 -3.61 15.64 16.43
C GLY A 689 -3.59 17.13 16.09
N GLN A 690 -3.32 17.98 17.08
CA GLN A 690 -3.17 19.42 16.90
C GLN A 690 -2.03 19.80 15.93
N LYS A 691 -0.89 19.10 16.03
CA LYS A 691 0.30 19.34 15.19
C LYS A 691 0.10 18.95 13.72
N PHE A 692 -0.69 17.91 13.44
CA PHE A 692 -0.86 17.33 12.11
C PHE A 692 -2.24 17.62 11.48
N GLY A 693 -3.07 18.46 12.11
CA GLY A 693 -4.38 18.85 11.58
C GLY A 693 -5.45 17.77 11.68
N ASP A 694 -5.37 16.92 12.70
CA ASP A 694 -6.34 15.85 13.03
C ASP A 694 -6.72 15.97 14.52
N PRO A 695 -7.39 17.08 14.92
CA PRO A 695 -7.53 17.46 16.33
C PRO A 695 -8.46 16.54 17.12
N ILE A 696 -8.12 16.37 18.39
CA ILE A 696 -8.79 15.44 19.31
C ILE A 696 -8.98 16.09 20.68
N GLU A 697 -10.17 15.95 21.24
CA GLU A 697 -10.51 16.37 22.60
C GLU A 697 -10.37 15.21 23.59
N VAL A 698 -9.79 15.51 24.75
CA VAL A 698 -9.61 14.51 25.81
C VAL A 698 -10.81 14.52 26.74
N SER A 699 -11.39 13.35 26.96
CA SER A 699 -12.44 13.12 27.95
C SER A 699 -12.03 12.03 28.94
N VAL A 700 -12.50 12.15 30.19
CA VAL A 700 -12.01 11.34 31.31
C VAL A 700 -13.17 10.56 31.93
N LEU A 701 -13.01 9.24 32.02
CA LEU A 701 -13.95 8.35 32.69
C LEU A 701 -14.06 8.66 34.18
N ARG A 702 -15.27 8.51 34.71
CA ARG A 702 -15.62 8.69 36.12
C ARG A 702 -16.42 7.49 36.60
N GLN A 703 -16.49 7.32 37.93
CA GLN A 703 -17.29 6.26 38.55
C GLN A 703 -18.75 6.31 38.08
N ASP A 704 -19.33 7.51 37.96
CA ASP A 704 -20.70 7.73 37.46
C ASP A 704 -20.96 7.08 36.09
N ASP A 705 -19.94 6.98 35.22
CA ASP A 705 -20.09 6.36 33.90
C ASP A 705 -20.26 4.84 34.03
N PHE A 706 -19.56 4.21 34.97
CA PHE A 706 -19.69 2.79 35.29
C PHE A 706 -20.98 2.50 36.05
N ASP A 707 -21.35 3.36 37.00
CA ASP A 707 -22.59 3.26 37.76
C ASP A 707 -23.81 3.41 36.85
N PHE A 708 -23.72 4.22 35.80
CA PHE A 708 -24.75 4.32 34.77
C PHE A 708 -25.01 2.94 34.14
N ASN A 709 -23.94 2.25 33.74
CA ASN A 709 -24.02 0.95 33.08
C ASN A 709 -24.18 -0.25 34.03
N ALA A 710 -24.03 -0.07 35.35
CA ALA A 710 -24.24 -1.14 36.31
C ALA A 710 -25.67 -1.70 36.25
N GLY A 711 -25.80 -3.02 36.41
CA GLY A 711 -27.08 -3.72 36.44
C GLY A 711 -28.07 -3.11 37.45
N LYS A 712 -29.33 -3.00 37.04
CA LYS A 712 -30.42 -2.34 37.78
C LYS A 712 -31.41 -3.34 38.40
N ALA A 713 -31.34 -4.60 38.00
CA ALA A 713 -32.26 -5.65 38.42
C ALA A 713 -31.53 -6.97 38.68
N ILE A 714 -32.20 -7.89 39.40
CA ILE A 714 -31.67 -9.24 39.59
C ILE A 714 -31.62 -9.94 38.22
N GLY A 715 -30.45 -10.47 37.86
CA GLY A 715 -30.27 -11.22 36.62
C GLY A 715 -29.70 -10.43 35.45
N GLU A 716 -29.33 -9.16 35.63
CA GLU A 716 -28.47 -8.41 34.70
C GLU A 716 -27.19 -7.96 35.41
N ASP A 717 -26.08 -7.97 34.69
CA ASP A 717 -24.78 -7.48 35.21
C ASP A 717 -24.55 -6.04 34.76
N VAL A 718 -24.93 -5.74 33.51
CA VAL A 718 -24.71 -4.45 32.84
C VAL A 718 -25.97 -4.07 32.05
N VAL A 719 -26.32 -2.78 32.05
CA VAL A 719 -27.30 -2.19 31.14
C VAL A 719 -26.59 -1.50 29.97
N GLN A 720 -27.04 -1.76 28.75
CA GLN A 720 -26.45 -1.22 27.52
C GLN A 720 -26.52 0.32 27.46
N CYS A 721 -27.72 0.88 27.65
CA CYS A 721 -27.99 2.32 27.63
C CYS A 721 -29.33 2.64 28.33
N ASN A 722 -29.69 3.93 28.41
CA ASN A 722 -30.99 4.38 28.90
C ASN A 722 -31.98 4.62 27.73
N ASN A 723 -33.19 5.09 28.05
CA ASN A 723 -34.25 5.34 27.06
C ASN A 723 -34.15 6.72 26.40
N LEU A 724 -33.12 7.52 26.73
CA LEU A 724 -32.92 8.83 26.11
C LEU A 724 -32.09 8.65 24.85
N GLY A 725 -32.39 9.41 23.80
CA GLY A 725 -31.54 9.47 22.62
C GLY A 725 -30.11 9.84 23.02
N SER A 726 -29.11 9.25 22.34
CA SER A 726 -27.69 9.34 22.74
C SER A 726 -27.21 10.79 22.95
N ALA A 727 -27.67 11.73 22.13
CA ALA A 727 -27.35 13.16 22.24
C ALA A 727 -27.89 13.84 23.51
N ARG A 728 -28.92 13.28 24.16
CA ARG A 728 -29.58 13.85 25.34
C ARG A 728 -29.16 13.18 26.65
N THR A 729 -28.40 12.09 26.58
CA THR A 729 -27.88 11.41 27.77
C THR A 729 -26.70 12.19 28.34
N PRO A 730 -26.77 12.68 29.60
CA PRO A 730 -25.64 13.33 30.24
C PRO A 730 -24.40 12.44 30.20
N ARG A 731 -23.23 13.02 29.85
CA ARG A 731 -21.98 12.27 29.66
C ARG A 731 -22.09 11.17 28.60
N GLY A 732 -22.97 11.32 27.62
CA GLY A 732 -23.40 10.26 26.70
C GLY A 732 -22.28 9.56 25.91
N HIS A 733 -21.15 10.22 25.64
CA HIS A 733 -19.98 9.61 24.97
C HIS A 733 -19.06 8.81 25.91
N HIS A 734 -19.13 9.03 27.22
CA HIS A 734 -18.35 8.27 28.21
C HIS A 734 -18.99 6.90 28.50
N VAL A 735 -20.32 6.88 28.61
CA VAL A 735 -21.12 5.69 28.89
C VAL A 735 -20.77 4.51 27.97
N PRO A 736 -20.69 4.64 26.63
CA PRO A 736 -20.29 3.52 25.79
C PRO A 736 -18.88 2.98 26.09
N ALA A 737 -17.92 3.83 26.46
CA ALA A 737 -16.58 3.39 26.82
C ALA A 737 -16.60 2.61 28.15
N ALA A 738 -17.35 3.08 29.16
CA ALA A 738 -17.55 2.34 30.41
C ALA A 738 -18.25 0.98 30.18
N PHE A 739 -19.30 0.97 29.35
CA PHE A 739 -19.98 -0.25 28.91
C PHE A 739 -19.01 -1.25 28.26
N LEU A 740 -18.16 -0.80 27.32
CA LEU A 740 -17.19 -1.68 26.66
C LEU A 740 -16.19 -2.24 27.68
N ILE A 741 -15.72 -1.44 28.62
CA ILE A 741 -14.81 -1.92 29.67
C ILE A 741 -15.46 -3.01 30.53
N GLN A 742 -16.71 -2.83 30.97
CA GLN A 742 -17.42 -3.79 31.82
C GLN A 742 -17.84 -5.05 31.05
N SER A 743 -18.40 -4.91 29.85
CA SER A 743 -18.94 -6.02 29.07
C SER A 743 -17.89 -6.98 28.51
N THR A 744 -16.62 -6.55 28.43
CA THR A 744 -15.49 -7.37 27.96
C THR A 744 -14.58 -7.86 29.09
N GLY A 745 -14.83 -7.49 30.35
CA GLY A 745 -13.96 -7.80 31.48
C GLY A 745 -12.64 -7.03 31.49
N LEU A 746 -12.53 -5.89 30.78
CA LEU A 746 -11.31 -5.06 30.82
C LEU A 746 -11.12 -4.38 32.18
N ASN A 747 -12.18 -4.23 32.97
CA ASN A 747 -12.13 -3.76 34.36
C ASN A 747 -11.29 -4.67 35.27
N GLU A 748 -11.09 -5.94 34.91
CA GLU A 748 -10.22 -6.88 35.64
C GLU A 748 -8.72 -6.69 35.32
N HIS A 749 -8.42 -5.84 34.33
CA HIS A 749 -7.08 -5.53 33.84
C HIS A 749 -6.64 -4.09 34.13
N GLY A 750 -7.08 -3.55 35.28
CA GLY A 750 -6.68 -2.23 35.78
C GLY A 750 -5.25 -2.18 36.33
N LEU A 751 -4.89 -1.05 36.95
CA LEU A 751 -3.53 -0.77 37.46
C LEU A 751 -3.00 -1.81 38.47
N GLU A 752 -3.88 -2.31 39.33
CA GLU A 752 -3.53 -3.30 40.36
C GLU A 752 -3.63 -4.76 39.87
N SER A 753 -3.94 -4.96 38.59
CA SER A 753 -4.04 -6.31 38.00
C SER A 753 -2.65 -6.93 37.82
N PRO A 754 -2.48 -8.25 37.94
CA PRO A 754 -1.23 -8.91 37.56
C PRO A 754 -0.89 -8.75 36.06
N LYS A 755 -1.89 -8.44 35.22
CA LYS A 755 -1.71 -8.15 33.80
C LYS A 755 -2.51 -6.90 33.41
N PRO A 756 -2.01 -5.68 33.71
CA PRO A 756 -2.67 -4.44 33.31
C PRO A 756 -2.72 -4.30 31.79
N LEU A 757 -3.85 -3.86 31.24
CA LEU A 757 -4.02 -3.64 29.80
C LEU A 757 -4.43 -2.20 29.52
N LYS A 758 -3.74 -1.57 28.56
CA LYS A 758 -4.10 -0.23 28.08
C LYS A 758 -5.32 -0.33 27.16
N TYR A 759 -6.32 0.50 27.41
CA TYR A 759 -7.50 0.62 26.54
C TYR A 759 -7.84 2.09 26.29
N THR A 760 -8.11 2.42 25.03
CA THR A 760 -8.52 3.75 24.59
C THR A 760 -9.75 3.65 23.69
N HIS A 761 -10.77 4.45 23.97
CA HIS A 761 -11.93 4.64 23.11
C HIS A 761 -11.83 5.95 22.34
N LEU A 762 -12.04 5.88 21.02
CA LEU A 762 -12.10 7.02 20.11
C LEU A 762 -13.52 7.16 19.56
N ASP A 763 -14.26 8.15 20.06
CA ASP A 763 -15.55 8.53 19.48
C ASP A 763 -15.32 9.58 18.39
N ILE A 764 -15.49 9.15 17.15
CA ILE A 764 -15.28 9.96 15.94
C ILE A 764 -16.59 10.44 15.31
N ALA A 765 -17.72 10.32 15.99
CA ALA A 765 -19.00 10.78 15.46
C ALA A 765 -18.97 12.26 15.01
N ALA A 766 -18.20 13.08 15.72
CA ALA A 766 -18.06 14.50 15.43
C ALA A 766 -17.01 14.83 14.35
N SER A 767 -16.01 13.97 14.16
CA SER A 767 -14.93 14.19 13.19
C SER A 767 -15.12 13.42 11.88
N ALA A 768 -15.97 12.39 11.83
CA ALA A 768 -16.14 11.52 10.66
C ALA A 768 -16.68 12.23 9.40
N GLY A 769 -17.21 13.45 9.53
CA GLY A 769 -17.85 14.21 8.46
C GLY A 769 -19.36 13.94 8.37
N SER A 770 -20.11 14.89 7.79
CA SER A 770 -21.57 14.81 7.66
C SER A 770 -21.97 14.66 6.19
N VAL A 771 -23.05 13.93 5.90
CA VAL A 771 -23.60 13.87 4.53
C VAL A 771 -24.19 15.25 4.17
N PRO A 772 -23.94 15.81 2.98
CA PRO A 772 -23.35 15.18 1.78
C PRO A 772 -21.82 15.32 1.63
N GLU A 773 -21.12 15.84 2.62
CA GLU A 773 -19.66 16.00 2.58
C GLU A 773 -18.93 14.65 2.62
N MET A 774 -17.66 14.66 2.18
CA MET A 774 -16.79 13.49 2.22
C MET A 774 -16.30 13.24 3.65
N PRO A 775 -16.09 11.97 4.05
CA PRO A 775 -15.47 11.66 5.32
C PRO A 775 -14.07 12.22 5.39
N THR A 776 -13.74 12.71 6.56
CA THR A 776 -12.41 13.23 6.87
C THR A 776 -11.35 12.14 6.92
N ALA A 777 -11.77 10.91 7.27
CA ALA A 777 -10.90 9.77 7.64
C ALA A 777 -10.13 9.99 8.96
N ALA A 778 -10.61 10.86 9.84
CA ALA A 778 -10.11 10.97 11.21
C ALA A 778 -10.37 9.66 12.00
N PRO A 779 -9.48 9.26 12.93
CA PRO A 779 -8.27 9.95 13.41
C PRO A 779 -6.99 9.28 12.91
N ILE A 780 -6.96 8.86 11.64
CA ILE A 780 -5.89 8.02 11.09
C ILE A 780 -4.52 8.71 11.17
N ILE A 781 -4.46 10.02 10.90
CA ILE A 781 -3.19 10.76 10.88
C ILE A 781 -2.64 10.84 12.30
N ALA A 782 -3.46 11.21 13.27
CA ALA A 782 -3.05 11.27 14.67
C ALA A 782 -2.56 9.90 15.18
N LEU A 783 -3.27 8.82 14.87
CA LEU A 783 -2.88 7.46 15.23
C LEU A 783 -1.54 7.04 14.59
N ALA A 784 -1.39 7.25 13.28
CA ALA A 784 -0.16 6.92 12.56
C ALA A 784 1.04 7.65 13.15
N LYS A 785 0.93 8.96 13.34
CA LYS A 785 2.02 9.80 13.88
C LYS A 785 2.35 9.53 15.35
N ALA A 786 1.37 9.09 16.15
CA ALA A 786 1.58 8.76 17.55
C ALA A 786 2.22 7.40 17.77
N HIS A 787 1.98 6.45 16.86
CA HIS A 787 2.30 5.06 17.11
C HIS A 787 3.27 4.41 16.11
N LEU A 788 3.31 4.80 14.84
CA LEU A 788 4.10 4.10 13.81
C LEU A 788 5.50 4.68 13.59
N ASN A 789 5.76 5.87 14.11
CA ASN A 789 7.08 6.50 14.07
C ASN A 789 7.99 6.03 15.22
#